data_AF-A0A182K431-F1
#
_entry.id   AF-A0A182K431-F1
#
_cell.length_a   1.000
_cell.length_b   1.000
_cell.length_c   1.000
_cell.angle_alpha   90.00
_cell.angle_beta   90.00
_cell.angle_gamma   90.00
#
_symmetry.space_group_name_H-M   'P 1'
#
loop_
_entity.id
_entity.type
_entity.pdbx_description
1 polymer ?
#
loop_
_entity_poly.entity_id
_entity_poly.type
_entity_poly.pdbx_seq_one_letter_code
_entity_poly.pdbx_strand_id
1 'polypeptide(L)'
;MNTVLGLLIAITLLSSHSLSEAICPEKPVCDDERVQKLDGSCNNLNNPAWGTPNRPYGRLVSSQYSDGIWEPARARSGEPLPNARKLSLNLFGETEMEHPRNTLVSMQFGQFIAHDLSFTADAGGIQCCAEGKLVPKELASSRCFPIEVADNDPVLSEEGIQCINLVRTKTTLEDACSSQTSGEEVAEQLSSVTAFLDLSVVYGNSLEQTSSLRTFSQGLMGAEERNGMQWLPSHPNKTQTCVVKNEAEACYLTGDVRSNQSPHLTLIHQAFMLEHNRLARELAVLNPDWDDEMLFQQARRINIAQYQKIVYYEWLPIYMGVGNMRAAGVLPEVELPGFANDYDATVDPTVSNAFATAAFRFFHNLIAGHLDLIEESKQPTGSIRLSDWFNNPSVLEKDAKYEQLSRGMIFQPHDRPNFHLTPEVKHFLFRHGGSVGVDLKAIDIQRARDHGLASYNDYREYCGLKRVTSWEEFNELLRPVSAALIPEQYESLEDIDLAVAGALERHYGDGMPGETFDCILLDQFRRTRVGDRFYFENENVFSSRQLFEVRKASMARVLCDNTHGLKEIQKNAFFLVSDSNPVVPCEQISTCRRGVLVCLMLLLPSSAIRTVLGVCRLVASCDEGTAPYRTMDGSCNSLYNPLYGTPFRPYRRLLPARYGDGVAEPARMSTGRPMPNARQLSMDLFGEGEERDGRSTIINMQFGQLVAHDMSFTADVFGVKCCPNGKRIPTDLLPPRCMPLEVPPDDPVLPLGDIQCMSMLRTKTTLEHPCATNYGTAEQLASVTAFLDLSIVYGNSREETANLREHRAGLMMVEHRHGQDWPPTNPNATHLCQMRDKSDVCYLTGDLRSNQSPHLVILQIVHLLEHNRLARELAVLNPCWDDERLFQEARRINIGKYQSIVYNDWLPMYMGRENMLKHGLLHEGADADGFVRDYNPLEDATVSNAFGTAAFRYFHNMIVGQLGLYQEKHGSHDSIRLSDWLRRPGVLEQRNNRELLTRGMASQPHDTANNQLTPEAKHFLFRNVNPYGADLKAIDIHRARDHGLASYNDFRVLCGLERAERWQDLYGEIPRSSVDRLARWYDTVDDVELAVAGALEHHQSGATVGPTFLCILLEQFRRTRTGDRFFFENGAEIGFDGQQLRELRKATIARLLCDNTEGLTRMQPNAFLLPEDGSNVPVACEELPEVLLDPWRVR
;
A
#
# COMPACT_ATOMS: atom_id res chain seq x y z
N MET A 1 -67.34 -55.48 2.73
CA MET A 1 -66.79 -54.18 3.20
C MET A 1 -67.04 -53.08 2.16
N ASN A 2 -68.29 -52.93 1.72
CA ASN A 2 -68.66 -52.01 0.62
C ASN A 2 -69.34 -50.72 1.10
N THR A 3 -69.25 -50.41 2.40
CA THR A 3 -69.87 -49.21 2.99
C THR A 3 -68.86 -48.25 3.60
N VAL A 4 -67.60 -48.67 3.79
CA VAL A 4 -66.53 -47.80 4.32
C VAL A 4 -65.74 -47.14 3.18
N LEU A 5 -65.62 -47.80 2.01
CA LEU A 5 -64.88 -47.27 0.87
C LEU A 5 -65.65 -46.16 0.12
N GLY A 6 -66.99 -46.17 0.17
CA GLY A 6 -67.83 -45.15 -0.46
C GLY A 6 -67.86 -43.82 0.28
N LEU A 7 -67.72 -43.83 1.62
CA LEU A 7 -67.71 -42.59 2.43
C LEU A 7 -66.35 -41.88 2.40
N LEU A 8 -65.25 -42.63 2.25
CA LEU A 8 -63.90 -42.09 2.16
C LEU A 8 -63.62 -41.39 0.81
N ILE A 9 -64.25 -41.85 -0.28
CA ILE A 9 -64.13 -41.21 -1.61
C ILE A 9 -64.90 -39.87 -1.66
N ALA A 10 -65.99 -39.74 -0.90
CA ALA A 10 -66.72 -38.46 -0.80
C ALA A 10 -65.97 -37.41 0.04
N ILE A 11 -65.18 -37.84 1.05
CA ILE A 11 -64.39 -36.94 1.89
C ILE A 11 -63.09 -36.51 1.20
N THR A 12 -62.50 -37.34 0.33
CA THR A 12 -61.34 -36.94 -0.49
C THR A 12 -61.70 -36.13 -1.74
N LEU A 13 -62.97 -36.16 -2.18
CA LEU A 13 -63.47 -35.31 -3.28
C LEU A 13 -64.04 -33.96 -2.83
N LEU A 14 -64.11 -33.70 -1.51
CA LEU A 14 -64.56 -32.42 -0.93
C LEU A 14 -63.41 -31.55 -0.37
N SER A 15 -62.14 -31.96 -0.52
CA SER A 15 -60.98 -31.15 -0.16
C SER A 15 -60.22 -30.55 -1.35
N SER A 16 -60.75 -30.68 -2.57
CA SER A 16 -60.30 -29.85 -3.70
C SER A 16 -61.13 -28.57 -3.74
N HIS A 17 -60.42 -27.42 -3.70
CA HIS A 17 -60.93 -26.04 -3.68
C HIS A 17 -61.19 -25.42 -2.31
N SER A 18 -60.15 -25.32 -1.47
CA SER A 18 -59.91 -24.05 -0.81
C SER A 18 -58.79 -23.33 -1.57
N LEU A 19 -59.16 -22.39 -2.45
CA LEU A 19 -58.28 -21.25 -2.72
C LEU A 19 -58.05 -20.60 -1.37
N SER A 20 -56.93 -20.92 -0.72
CA SER A 20 -56.39 -20.09 0.34
C SER A 20 -56.20 -18.72 -0.29
N GLU A 21 -57.02 -17.73 0.08
CA GLU A 21 -56.71 -16.34 -0.21
C GLU A 21 -55.25 -16.10 0.22
N ALA A 22 -54.40 -15.72 -0.73
CA ALA A 22 -53.02 -15.38 -0.39
C ALA A 22 -53.07 -14.15 0.52
N ILE A 23 -52.75 -14.34 1.80
CA ILE A 23 -52.64 -13.24 2.77
C ILE A 23 -51.36 -12.49 2.44
N CYS A 24 -51.49 -11.37 1.73
CA CYS A 24 -50.36 -10.52 1.42
C CYS A 24 -50.01 -9.62 2.59
N PRO A 25 -48.71 -9.38 2.86
CA PRO A 25 -48.31 -8.50 3.94
C PRO A 25 -48.90 -7.10 3.71
N GLU A 26 -49.67 -6.61 4.69
CA GLU A 26 -50.20 -5.25 4.67
C GLU A 26 -49.05 -4.25 4.56
N LYS A 27 -49.30 -3.09 3.94
CA LYS A 27 -48.30 -2.02 3.93
C LYS A 27 -47.91 -1.68 5.38
N PRO A 28 -46.61 -1.68 5.72
CA PRO A 28 -46.20 -1.38 7.09
C PRO A 28 -46.72 0.00 7.51
N VAL A 29 -47.38 0.05 8.67
CA VAL A 29 -47.73 1.32 9.31
C VAL A 29 -46.51 1.79 10.10
N CYS A 30 -46.04 3.00 9.80
CA CYS A 30 -44.85 3.55 10.43
C CYS A 30 -45.21 4.61 11.46
N ASP A 31 -44.68 4.43 12.66
CA ASP A 31 -44.56 5.46 13.67
C ASP A 31 -43.14 6.04 13.64
N ASP A 32 -42.91 7.21 14.23
CA ASP A 32 -41.56 7.82 14.37
C ASP A 32 -40.74 7.09 15.44
N GLU A 33 -40.53 5.79 15.23
CA GLU A 33 -39.78 4.91 16.11
C GLU A 33 -38.29 5.24 16.06
N ARG A 34 -37.67 5.24 17.25
CA ARG A 34 -36.23 5.53 17.45
C ARG A 34 -35.33 4.31 17.24
N VAL A 35 -35.88 3.14 16.92
CA VAL A 35 -35.17 1.87 16.82
C VAL A 35 -35.49 1.21 15.47
N GLN A 36 -34.49 0.59 14.86
CA GLN A 36 -34.61 -0.12 13.59
C GLN A 36 -35.36 -1.45 13.76
N LYS A 37 -36.37 -1.70 12.93
CA LYS A 37 -37.11 -2.98 12.89
C LYS A 37 -36.24 -4.11 12.34
N LEU A 38 -36.54 -5.36 12.74
CA LEU A 38 -35.77 -6.56 12.39
C LEU A 38 -35.91 -6.97 10.92
N ASP A 39 -37.02 -6.59 10.28
CA ASP A 39 -37.32 -6.86 8.87
C ASP A 39 -36.99 -5.67 7.97
N GLY A 40 -36.32 -4.64 8.50
CA GLY A 40 -35.97 -3.41 7.78
C GLY A 40 -37.15 -2.48 7.45
N SER A 41 -38.39 -2.84 7.81
CA SER A 41 -39.56 -2.02 7.52
C SER A 41 -39.51 -0.67 8.25
N CYS A 42 -40.13 0.36 7.67
CA CYS A 42 -40.14 1.73 8.20
C CYS A 42 -38.76 2.38 8.41
N ASN A 43 -37.71 1.82 7.80
CA ASN A 43 -36.43 2.52 7.69
C ASN A 43 -36.59 3.80 6.84
N ASN A 44 -37.31 3.70 5.71
CA ASN A 44 -37.78 4.84 4.94
C ASN A 44 -39.26 5.13 5.24
N LEU A 45 -39.56 6.34 5.76
CA LEU A 45 -40.93 6.71 6.16
C LEU A 45 -41.85 7.01 4.95
N ASN A 46 -41.28 7.44 3.82
CA ASN A 46 -42.03 7.71 2.59
C ASN A 46 -42.36 6.41 1.84
N ASN A 47 -41.44 5.44 1.92
CA ASN A 47 -41.58 4.11 1.31
C ASN A 47 -41.31 3.01 2.35
N PRO A 48 -42.28 2.71 3.24
CA PRO A 48 -42.11 1.81 4.38
C PRO A 48 -41.59 0.39 4.08
N ALA A 49 -41.73 -0.07 2.85
CA ALA A 49 -41.37 -1.42 2.40
C ALA A 49 -40.02 -1.50 1.66
N TRP A 50 -39.32 -0.38 1.46
CA TRP A 50 -38.00 -0.40 0.82
C TRP A 50 -36.97 -1.10 1.71
N GLY A 51 -36.24 -2.05 1.11
CA GLY A 51 -35.24 -2.86 1.80
C GLY A 51 -35.78 -3.99 2.68
N THR A 52 -37.09 -4.28 2.67
CA THR A 52 -37.65 -5.43 3.40
C THR A 52 -37.40 -6.75 2.67
N PRO A 53 -37.27 -7.89 3.38
CA PRO A 53 -37.22 -9.23 2.80
C PRO A 53 -38.44 -9.58 1.93
N ASN A 54 -38.31 -10.65 1.15
CA ASN A 54 -39.30 -11.19 0.21
C ASN A 54 -39.78 -10.17 -0.83
N ARG A 55 -38.85 -9.32 -1.28
CA ARG A 55 -39.06 -8.32 -2.33
C ARG A 55 -38.14 -8.57 -3.52
N PRO A 56 -38.52 -8.14 -4.73
CA PRO A 56 -37.64 -8.17 -5.89
C PRO A 56 -36.32 -7.45 -5.64
N TYR A 57 -35.23 -7.98 -6.18
CA TYR A 57 -33.99 -7.20 -6.32
C TYR A 57 -34.22 -5.96 -7.20
N GLY A 58 -33.46 -4.89 -6.96
CA GLY A 58 -33.46 -3.71 -7.81
C GLY A 58 -32.81 -3.99 -9.16
N ARG A 59 -33.21 -3.24 -10.18
CA ARG A 59 -32.62 -3.29 -11.53
C ARG A 59 -31.89 -1.98 -11.83
N LEU A 60 -30.59 -2.07 -12.13
CA LEU A 60 -29.82 -0.95 -12.69
C LEU A 60 -30.03 -0.87 -14.20
N VAL A 61 -30.11 -2.04 -14.85
CA VAL A 61 -30.42 -2.24 -16.27
C VAL A 61 -31.61 -3.20 -16.36
N SER A 62 -32.48 -2.99 -17.36
CA SER A 62 -33.61 -3.88 -17.64
C SER A 62 -33.16 -5.33 -17.85
N SER A 63 -33.98 -6.29 -17.42
CA SER A 63 -33.69 -7.71 -17.59
C SER A 63 -33.64 -8.12 -19.07
N GLN A 64 -32.77 -9.07 -19.41
CA GLN A 64 -32.64 -9.64 -20.74
C GLN A 64 -33.07 -11.11 -20.74
N TYR A 65 -34.36 -11.35 -20.95
CA TYR A 65 -34.92 -12.68 -21.19
C TYR A 65 -35.18 -12.88 -22.69
N SER A 66 -34.97 -14.09 -23.21
CA SER A 66 -35.13 -14.35 -24.65
C SER A 66 -36.59 -14.31 -25.11
N ASP A 67 -37.53 -14.58 -24.22
CA ASP A 67 -38.97 -14.39 -24.43
C ASP A 67 -39.50 -13.08 -23.83
N GLY A 68 -38.61 -12.25 -23.26
CA GLY A 68 -38.95 -11.03 -22.54
C GLY A 68 -39.62 -11.25 -21.17
N ILE A 69 -39.79 -12.50 -20.73
CA ILE A 69 -40.57 -12.84 -19.53
C ILE A 69 -39.69 -13.57 -18.51
N TRP A 70 -39.18 -14.75 -18.87
CA TRP A 70 -38.43 -15.59 -17.94
C TRP A 70 -37.44 -16.53 -18.63
N GLU A 71 -37.49 -16.77 -19.93
CA GLU A 71 -36.58 -17.71 -20.59
C GLU A 71 -35.15 -17.14 -20.64
N PRO A 72 -34.11 -17.94 -20.29
CA PRO A 72 -32.72 -17.47 -20.25
C PRO A 72 -32.29 -16.78 -21.55
N ALA A 73 -31.38 -15.82 -21.43
CA ALA A 73 -30.84 -15.08 -22.56
C ALA A 73 -30.21 -16.00 -23.62
N ARG A 74 -30.37 -15.59 -24.89
CA ARG A 74 -29.75 -16.22 -26.06
C ARG A 74 -28.77 -15.24 -26.70
N ALA A 75 -27.79 -15.77 -27.42
CA ALA A 75 -26.91 -14.95 -28.24
C ALA A 75 -27.73 -14.19 -29.31
N ARG A 76 -27.17 -13.11 -29.86
CA ARG A 76 -27.82 -12.33 -30.93
C ARG A 76 -28.17 -13.15 -32.17
N SER A 77 -27.46 -14.24 -32.42
CA SER A 77 -27.77 -15.20 -33.49
C SER A 77 -29.05 -16.02 -33.25
N GLY A 78 -29.55 -16.05 -32.01
CA GLY A 78 -30.63 -16.91 -31.55
C GLY A 78 -30.16 -18.24 -30.94
N GLU A 79 -28.86 -18.55 -31.01
CA GLU A 79 -28.27 -19.73 -30.40
C GLU A 79 -28.12 -19.60 -28.87
N PRO A 80 -28.01 -20.71 -28.12
CA PRO A 80 -27.71 -20.67 -26.69
C PRO A 80 -26.37 -19.98 -26.40
N LEU A 81 -26.30 -19.21 -25.30
CA LEU A 81 -25.04 -18.66 -24.82
C LEU A 81 -24.03 -19.76 -24.45
N PRO A 82 -22.71 -19.49 -24.48
CA PRO A 82 -21.68 -20.50 -24.25
C PRO A 82 -21.84 -21.18 -22.89
N ASN A 83 -21.61 -22.51 -22.83
CA ASN A 83 -21.76 -23.29 -21.60
C ASN A 83 -20.93 -22.71 -20.43
N ALA A 84 -21.56 -22.52 -19.27
CA ALA A 84 -20.93 -21.87 -18.11
C ALA A 84 -19.71 -22.62 -17.55
N ARG A 85 -19.73 -23.96 -17.55
CA ARG A 85 -18.58 -24.78 -17.13
C ARG A 85 -17.43 -24.64 -18.12
N LYS A 86 -17.71 -24.62 -19.42
CA LYS A 86 -16.69 -24.35 -20.45
C LYS A 86 -16.06 -22.96 -20.27
N LEU A 87 -16.86 -21.94 -19.98
CA LEU A 87 -16.36 -20.59 -19.70
C LEU A 87 -15.47 -20.56 -18.44
N SER A 88 -15.89 -21.21 -17.36
CA SER A 88 -15.10 -21.37 -16.13
C SER A 88 -13.74 -22.05 -16.39
N LEU A 89 -13.72 -23.13 -17.19
CA LEU A 89 -12.49 -23.84 -17.52
C LEU A 89 -11.55 -23.02 -18.41
N ASN A 90 -12.08 -22.34 -19.43
CA ASN A 90 -11.28 -21.70 -20.47
C ASN A 90 -10.81 -20.29 -20.11
N LEU A 91 -11.62 -19.52 -19.36
CA LEU A 91 -11.36 -18.10 -19.11
C LEU A 91 -10.78 -17.82 -17.72
N PHE A 92 -11.04 -18.70 -16.76
CA PHE A 92 -10.59 -18.57 -15.38
C PHE A 92 -9.57 -19.64 -15.07
N GLY A 93 -8.38 -19.26 -14.64
CA GLY A 93 -7.30 -20.22 -14.37
C GLY A 93 -7.54 -21.02 -13.08
N GLU A 94 -6.68 -21.99 -12.84
CA GLU A 94 -6.74 -22.84 -11.63
C GLU A 94 -5.38 -22.82 -10.94
N THR A 95 -5.27 -22.01 -9.90
CA THR A 95 -4.08 -21.95 -9.04
C THR A 95 -4.42 -21.28 -7.72
N GLU A 96 -3.67 -21.60 -6.67
CA GLU A 96 -3.74 -20.90 -5.39
C GLU A 96 -2.67 -19.81 -5.38
N MET A 97 -3.08 -18.57 -5.15
CA MET A 97 -2.16 -17.43 -5.13
C MET A 97 -2.39 -16.62 -3.88
N GLU A 98 -1.59 -16.86 -2.85
CA GLU A 98 -1.73 -16.15 -1.58
C GLU A 98 -1.60 -14.63 -1.74
N HIS A 99 -2.53 -13.91 -1.11
CA HIS A 99 -2.51 -12.46 -1.02
C HIS A 99 -1.36 -12.03 -0.11
N PRO A 100 -0.45 -11.14 -0.56
CA PRO A 100 0.78 -10.84 0.17
C PRO A 100 0.56 -10.03 1.45
N ARG A 101 -0.67 -9.54 1.68
CA ARG A 101 -0.96 -8.57 2.75
C ARG A 101 -2.19 -8.85 3.59
N ASN A 102 -3.15 -9.64 3.13
CA ASN A 102 -4.46 -9.69 3.77
C ASN A 102 -4.72 -11.09 4.33
N THR A 103 -5.31 -11.13 5.52
CA THR A 103 -5.59 -12.37 6.26
C THR A 103 -6.86 -13.02 5.78
N LEU A 104 -7.04 -14.30 6.08
CA LEU A 104 -8.27 -15.02 5.80
C LEU A 104 -9.52 -14.37 6.43
N VAL A 105 -9.37 -13.63 7.55
CA VAL A 105 -10.46 -12.78 8.10
C VAL A 105 -11.03 -11.85 7.03
N SER A 106 -10.18 -11.25 6.20
CA SER A 106 -10.59 -10.29 5.16
C SER A 106 -11.55 -10.92 4.15
N MET A 107 -11.27 -12.14 3.71
CA MET A 107 -12.15 -12.86 2.78
C MET A 107 -13.45 -13.31 3.46
N GLN A 108 -13.36 -13.90 4.65
CA GLN A 108 -14.52 -14.43 5.39
C GLN A 108 -15.48 -13.31 5.82
N PHE A 109 -14.95 -12.15 6.20
CA PHE A 109 -15.77 -10.98 6.51
C PHE A 109 -16.48 -10.42 5.26
N GLY A 110 -15.86 -10.52 4.09
CA GLY A 110 -16.53 -10.22 2.81
C GLY A 110 -17.72 -11.15 2.54
N GLN A 111 -17.56 -12.45 2.81
CA GLN A 111 -18.66 -13.41 2.72
C GLN A 111 -19.78 -13.11 3.71
N PHE A 112 -19.44 -12.72 4.93
CA PHE A 112 -20.40 -12.29 5.96
C PHE A 112 -21.23 -11.08 5.50
N ILE A 113 -20.59 -10.08 4.87
CA ILE A 113 -21.28 -8.92 4.26
C ILE A 113 -22.17 -9.34 3.09
N ALA A 114 -21.69 -10.25 2.22
CA ALA A 114 -22.48 -10.77 1.10
C ALA A 114 -23.81 -11.39 1.59
N HIS A 115 -23.74 -12.10 2.71
CA HIS A 115 -24.87 -12.82 3.27
C HIS A 115 -25.89 -11.88 3.92
N ASP A 116 -25.43 -10.79 4.53
CA ASP A 116 -26.28 -9.76 5.13
C ASP A 116 -27.09 -8.98 4.08
N LEU A 117 -26.50 -8.77 2.88
CA LEU A 117 -27.16 -8.01 1.80
C LEU A 117 -27.86 -8.89 0.76
N SER A 118 -27.56 -10.19 0.68
CA SER A 118 -28.11 -11.02 -0.41
C SER A 118 -28.37 -12.47 -0.02
N PHE A 119 -29.58 -12.91 -0.31
CA PHE A 119 -29.97 -14.31 -0.31
C PHE A 119 -31.22 -14.47 -1.18
N THR A 120 -31.17 -15.36 -2.17
CA THR A 120 -32.30 -15.60 -3.08
C THR A 120 -33.33 -16.52 -2.41
N ALA A 121 -34.63 -16.25 -2.61
CA ALA A 121 -35.69 -17.15 -2.17
C ALA A 121 -35.61 -18.52 -2.89
N ASP A 122 -35.54 -19.60 -2.11
CA ASP A 122 -35.36 -20.97 -2.62
C ASP A 122 -36.68 -21.60 -3.09
N ALA A 123 -36.58 -22.48 -4.10
CA ALA A 123 -37.66 -23.29 -4.65
C ALA A 123 -37.49 -24.78 -4.28
N GLY A 124 -36.87 -25.04 -3.12
CA GLY A 124 -36.22 -26.29 -2.72
C GLY A 124 -36.97 -27.60 -3.01
N GLY A 125 -36.20 -28.71 -3.02
CA GLY A 125 -36.71 -30.06 -3.26
C GLY A 125 -36.73 -30.51 -4.73
N ILE A 126 -36.16 -29.72 -5.64
CA ILE A 126 -36.07 -30.04 -7.08
C ILE A 126 -34.66 -30.55 -7.42
N GLN A 127 -34.59 -31.68 -8.11
CA GLN A 127 -33.35 -32.20 -8.69
C GLN A 127 -33.45 -32.15 -10.22
N CYS A 128 -32.53 -31.42 -10.82
CA CYS A 128 -32.35 -31.27 -12.27
C CYS A 128 -31.19 -32.10 -12.79
N CYS A 129 -30.26 -32.41 -11.89
CA CYS A 129 -29.21 -33.39 -12.07
C CYS A 129 -29.30 -34.40 -10.91
N ALA A 130 -29.58 -35.66 -11.22
CA ALA A 130 -29.73 -36.73 -10.23
C ALA A 130 -28.54 -37.69 -10.35
N GLU A 131 -27.78 -37.85 -9.26
CA GLU A 131 -26.57 -38.70 -9.23
C GLU A 131 -25.59 -38.36 -10.37
N GLY A 132 -25.43 -37.07 -10.68
CA GLY A 132 -24.57 -36.58 -11.75
C GLY A 132 -25.14 -36.75 -13.17
N LYS A 133 -26.36 -37.26 -13.35
CA LYS A 133 -26.99 -37.43 -14.67
C LYS A 133 -28.16 -36.48 -14.88
N LEU A 134 -28.33 -36.05 -16.14
CA LEU A 134 -29.44 -35.17 -16.51
C LEU A 134 -30.76 -35.89 -16.28
N VAL A 135 -31.68 -35.22 -15.59
CA VAL A 135 -33.06 -35.71 -15.47
C VAL A 135 -33.72 -35.60 -16.85
N PRO A 136 -34.35 -36.66 -17.37
CA PRO A 136 -35.05 -36.62 -18.65
C PRO A 136 -36.05 -35.48 -18.71
N LYS A 137 -36.14 -34.78 -19.85
CA LYS A 137 -36.93 -33.55 -20.01
C LYS A 137 -38.41 -33.73 -19.64
N GLU A 138 -38.95 -34.93 -19.82
CA GLU A 138 -40.34 -35.27 -19.50
C GLU A 138 -40.60 -35.41 -17.99
N LEU A 139 -39.54 -35.63 -17.21
CA LEU A 139 -39.56 -35.76 -15.75
C LEU A 139 -38.97 -34.53 -15.04
N ALA A 140 -38.22 -33.70 -15.78
CA ALA A 140 -37.62 -32.50 -15.25
C ALA A 140 -38.68 -31.45 -14.92
N SER A 141 -38.52 -30.80 -13.77
CA SER A 141 -39.31 -29.61 -13.43
C SER A 141 -39.07 -28.51 -14.46
N SER A 142 -40.08 -27.67 -14.70
CA SER A 142 -39.91 -26.45 -15.52
C SER A 142 -38.86 -25.50 -14.93
N ARG A 143 -38.56 -25.61 -13.63
CA ARG A 143 -37.49 -24.84 -12.98
C ARG A 143 -36.08 -25.39 -13.22
N CYS A 144 -35.91 -26.42 -14.06
CA CYS A 144 -34.60 -26.99 -14.28
C CYS A 144 -33.76 -26.19 -15.26
N PHE A 145 -32.57 -25.79 -14.80
CA PHE A 145 -31.58 -25.11 -15.64
C PHE A 145 -30.17 -25.64 -15.35
N PRO A 146 -29.94 -26.96 -15.49
CA PRO A 146 -28.66 -27.57 -15.15
C PRO A 146 -27.54 -27.06 -16.06
N ILE A 147 -26.32 -27.05 -15.54
CA ILE A 147 -25.12 -26.77 -16.35
C ILE A 147 -24.64 -28.12 -16.89
N GLU A 148 -24.73 -28.32 -18.19
CA GLU A 148 -24.25 -29.55 -18.83
C GLU A 148 -22.73 -29.65 -18.74
N VAL A 149 -22.22 -30.86 -18.49
CA VAL A 149 -20.80 -31.18 -18.47
C VAL A 149 -20.45 -31.85 -19.80
N ALA A 150 -19.43 -31.33 -20.49
CA ALA A 150 -19.01 -31.88 -21.77
C ALA A 150 -18.30 -33.24 -21.58
N ASP A 151 -18.40 -34.13 -22.57
CA ASP A 151 -17.76 -35.46 -22.53
C ASP A 151 -16.23 -35.38 -22.33
N ASN A 152 -15.62 -34.27 -22.74
CA ASN A 152 -14.19 -34.00 -22.59
C ASN A 152 -13.84 -33.07 -21.42
N ASP A 153 -14.75 -32.85 -20.46
CA ASP A 153 -14.43 -32.15 -19.21
C ASP A 153 -13.28 -32.88 -18.48
N PRO A 154 -12.20 -32.19 -18.09
CA PRO A 154 -11.01 -32.87 -17.58
C PRO A 154 -11.17 -33.47 -16.17
N VAL A 155 -12.28 -33.20 -15.46
CA VAL A 155 -12.45 -33.63 -14.06
C VAL A 155 -13.80 -34.29 -13.83
N LEU A 156 -14.90 -33.64 -14.24
CA LEU A 156 -16.25 -34.11 -13.92
C LEU A 156 -16.65 -35.30 -14.81
N SER A 157 -16.27 -35.31 -16.09
CA SER A 157 -16.64 -36.41 -16.98
C SER A 157 -15.87 -37.71 -16.70
N GLU A 158 -14.64 -37.62 -16.15
CA GLU A 158 -13.86 -38.79 -15.71
C GLU A 158 -14.58 -39.59 -14.61
N GLU A 159 -15.36 -38.90 -13.77
CA GLU A 159 -16.19 -39.49 -12.72
C GLU A 159 -17.61 -39.82 -13.20
N GLY A 160 -17.89 -39.69 -14.50
CA GLY A 160 -19.19 -39.98 -15.09
C GLY A 160 -20.28 -38.93 -14.81
N ILE A 161 -19.90 -37.72 -14.38
CA ILE A 161 -20.83 -36.61 -14.15
C ILE A 161 -21.13 -35.91 -15.49
N GLN A 162 -22.41 -35.81 -15.82
CA GLN A 162 -22.96 -35.21 -17.05
C GLN A 162 -23.59 -33.83 -16.82
N CYS A 163 -23.84 -33.44 -15.58
CA CYS A 163 -24.40 -32.13 -15.26
C CYS A 163 -24.05 -31.65 -13.85
N ILE A 164 -24.12 -30.33 -13.66
CA ILE A 164 -24.16 -29.67 -12.35
C ILE A 164 -25.61 -29.24 -12.09
N ASN A 165 -26.13 -29.62 -10.93
CA ASN A 165 -27.51 -29.29 -10.54
C ASN A 165 -27.68 -27.78 -10.31
N LEU A 166 -28.57 -27.15 -11.07
CA LEU A 166 -29.02 -25.78 -10.82
C LEU A 166 -30.52 -25.68 -11.04
N VAL A 167 -31.19 -25.10 -10.05
CA VAL A 167 -32.64 -24.87 -10.02
C VAL A 167 -32.86 -23.37 -10.13
N ARG A 168 -33.79 -23.00 -11.01
CA ARG A 168 -34.15 -21.60 -11.25
C ARG A 168 -34.77 -20.97 -10.01
N THR A 169 -34.33 -19.75 -9.73
CA THR A 169 -34.69 -18.98 -8.52
C THR A 169 -36.19 -18.68 -8.50
N LYS A 170 -36.78 -18.60 -7.30
CA LYS A 170 -38.18 -18.17 -7.16
C LYS A 170 -38.35 -16.71 -7.59
N THR A 171 -39.41 -16.43 -8.35
CA THR A 171 -39.68 -15.12 -8.92
C THR A 171 -41.06 -14.57 -8.55
N THR A 172 -41.28 -13.30 -8.89
CA THR A 172 -42.58 -12.61 -8.80
C THR A 172 -43.71 -13.32 -9.54
N LEU A 173 -43.42 -14.09 -10.61
CA LEU A 173 -44.43 -14.86 -11.35
C LEU A 173 -45.11 -15.94 -10.49
N GLU A 174 -44.42 -16.35 -9.43
CA GLU A 174 -44.84 -17.44 -8.54
C GLU A 174 -45.23 -16.92 -7.15
N ASP A 175 -45.18 -15.60 -6.95
CA ASP A 175 -45.60 -14.93 -5.73
C ASP A 175 -47.03 -14.40 -5.89
N ALA A 176 -47.94 -14.99 -5.12
CA ALA A 176 -49.35 -14.60 -5.12
C ALA A 176 -49.59 -13.15 -4.67
N CYS A 177 -48.57 -12.50 -4.08
CA CYS A 177 -48.61 -11.12 -3.64
C CYS A 177 -47.96 -10.11 -4.59
N SER A 178 -47.31 -10.58 -5.65
CA SER A 178 -46.64 -9.74 -6.64
C SER A 178 -47.58 -9.28 -7.77
N SER A 179 -48.80 -9.84 -7.88
CA SER A 179 -49.67 -9.67 -9.06
C SER A 179 -50.94 -8.85 -8.83
N GLN A 180 -50.85 -7.56 -8.44
CA GLN A 180 -52.01 -6.65 -8.59
C GLN A 180 -51.71 -5.19 -9.02
N THR A 181 -50.45 -4.74 -9.20
CA THR A 181 -50.20 -3.29 -9.43
C THR A 181 -49.29 -2.87 -10.59
N SER A 182 -48.71 -3.76 -11.38
CA SER A 182 -47.96 -3.36 -12.59
C SER A 182 -48.22 -4.34 -13.74
N GLY A 183 -48.74 -3.82 -14.86
CA GLY A 183 -49.13 -4.60 -16.03
C GLY A 183 -47.95 -5.09 -16.90
N GLU A 184 -46.86 -5.57 -16.30
CA GLU A 184 -45.71 -6.13 -17.02
C GLU A 184 -45.26 -7.45 -16.34
N GLU A 185 -45.52 -8.57 -17.02
CA GLU A 185 -45.34 -9.95 -16.55
C GLU A 185 -43.87 -10.42 -16.67
N VAL A 186 -42.88 -9.64 -16.21
CA VAL A 186 -41.46 -10.01 -16.28
C VAL A 186 -41.01 -10.64 -14.95
N ALA A 187 -40.22 -11.72 -15.03
CA ALA A 187 -39.77 -12.48 -13.87
C ALA A 187 -38.68 -11.73 -13.08
N GLU A 188 -38.96 -11.42 -11.81
CA GLU A 188 -38.00 -10.79 -10.92
C GLU A 188 -37.70 -11.67 -9.70
N GLN A 189 -36.42 -11.84 -9.38
CA GLN A 189 -36.00 -12.73 -8.29
C GLN A 189 -36.18 -12.04 -6.93
N LEU A 190 -36.67 -12.80 -5.97
CA LEU A 190 -36.95 -12.30 -4.62
C LEU A 190 -35.71 -12.46 -3.72
N SER A 191 -35.36 -11.39 -3.00
CA SER A 191 -34.44 -11.45 -1.86
C SER A 191 -35.19 -11.98 -0.63
N SER A 192 -34.57 -12.83 0.19
CA SER A 192 -35.10 -13.30 1.47
C SER A 192 -34.45 -12.61 2.67
N VAL A 193 -33.58 -11.62 2.45
CA VAL A 193 -32.89 -10.83 3.49
C VAL A 193 -33.13 -9.33 3.30
N THR A 194 -32.83 -8.53 4.33
CA THR A 194 -32.92 -7.06 4.27
C THR A 194 -31.88 -6.49 3.29
N ALA A 195 -32.03 -5.21 2.93
CA ALA A 195 -31.07 -4.48 2.09
C ALA A 195 -30.04 -3.66 2.89
N PHE A 196 -29.96 -3.88 4.20
CA PHE A 196 -29.18 -3.06 5.12
C PHE A 196 -28.00 -3.85 5.71
N LEU A 197 -26.98 -3.12 6.16
CA LEU A 197 -25.90 -3.69 6.96
C LEU A 197 -26.31 -3.66 8.44
N ASP A 198 -27.25 -4.51 8.81
CA ASP A 198 -27.97 -4.49 10.09
C ASP A 198 -27.72 -5.76 10.95
N LEU A 199 -26.74 -6.58 10.57
CA LEU A 199 -26.41 -7.85 11.22
C LEU A 199 -27.61 -8.80 11.26
N SER A 200 -28.50 -8.78 10.26
CA SER A 200 -29.51 -9.82 10.04
C SER A 200 -28.92 -11.24 10.05
N VAL A 201 -27.64 -11.37 9.65
CA VAL A 201 -26.88 -12.62 9.75
C VAL A 201 -26.69 -13.16 11.19
N VAL A 202 -26.84 -12.31 12.19
CA VAL A 202 -26.84 -12.66 13.62
C VAL A 202 -28.25 -12.67 14.20
N TYR A 203 -29.07 -11.67 13.85
CA TYR A 203 -30.36 -11.43 14.50
C TYR A 203 -31.55 -12.07 13.77
N GLY A 204 -31.43 -12.42 12.50
CA GLY A 204 -32.52 -12.84 11.63
C GLY A 204 -33.20 -11.67 10.92
N ASN A 205 -34.11 -12.02 10.00
CA ASN A 205 -34.81 -11.10 9.10
C ASN A 205 -36.30 -10.94 9.47
N SER A 206 -36.73 -11.54 10.59
CA SER A 206 -38.10 -11.45 11.09
C SER A 206 -38.14 -11.57 12.61
N LEU A 207 -39.22 -11.06 13.22
CA LEU A 207 -39.43 -11.18 14.66
C LEU A 207 -39.46 -12.65 15.12
N GLU A 208 -40.02 -13.55 14.32
CA GLU A 208 -40.07 -14.99 14.62
C GLU A 208 -38.66 -15.59 14.70
N GLN A 209 -37.81 -15.32 13.70
CA GLN A 209 -36.43 -15.79 13.68
C GLN A 209 -35.66 -15.25 14.89
N THR A 210 -35.70 -13.94 15.13
CA THR A 210 -35.01 -13.32 16.26
C THR A 210 -35.52 -13.85 17.60
N SER A 211 -36.82 -14.07 17.74
CA SER A 211 -37.41 -14.62 18.97
C SER A 211 -36.88 -16.01 19.29
N SER A 212 -36.67 -16.84 18.27
CA SER A 212 -36.09 -18.18 18.44
C SER A 212 -34.61 -18.16 18.87
N LEU A 213 -33.93 -17.03 18.63
CA LEU A 213 -32.51 -16.83 18.93
C LEU A 213 -32.29 -16.11 20.28
N ARG A 214 -33.33 -15.59 20.93
CA ARG A 214 -33.23 -14.81 22.18
C ARG A 214 -33.49 -15.66 23.42
N THR A 215 -32.89 -15.27 24.54
CA THR A 215 -33.22 -15.85 25.86
C THR A 215 -34.43 -15.18 26.51
N PHE A 216 -34.79 -13.97 26.05
CA PHE A 216 -35.73 -13.05 26.71
C PHE A 216 -35.37 -12.78 28.19
N SER A 217 -34.07 -12.80 28.49
CA SER A 217 -33.53 -12.46 29.80
C SER A 217 -32.23 -11.66 29.67
N GLN A 218 -32.17 -10.52 30.37
CA GLN A 218 -31.02 -9.60 30.41
C GLN A 218 -30.56 -9.06 29.05
N GLY A 219 -31.45 -9.05 28.05
CA GLY A 219 -31.18 -8.63 26.69
C GLY A 219 -30.25 -9.57 25.91
N LEU A 220 -30.14 -10.83 26.31
CA LEU A 220 -29.17 -11.78 25.74
C LEU A 220 -29.72 -12.57 24.54
N MET A 221 -28.82 -12.87 23.60
CA MET A 221 -28.96 -13.92 22.60
C MET A 221 -28.65 -15.28 23.22
N GLY A 222 -29.33 -16.32 22.73
CA GLY A 222 -29.12 -17.70 23.13
C GLY A 222 -27.68 -18.14 22.88
N ALA A 223 -27.10 -18.79 23.88
CA ALA A 223 -25.78 -19.41 23.77
C ALA A 223 -25.76 -20.69 24.60
N GLU A 224 -25.09 -21.72 24.11
CA GLU A 224 -24.92 -23.01 24.80
C GLU A 224 -23.53 -23.08 25.42
N GLU A 225 -23.45 -23.38 26.72
CA GLU A 225 -22.18 -23.56 27.40
C GLU A 225 -21.73 -25.03 27.30
N ARG A 226 -20.58 -25.27 26.67
CA ARG A 226 -19.98 -26.60 26.52
C ARG A 226 -18.49 -26.50 26.79
N ASN A 227 -17.98 -27.33 27.70
CA ASN A 227 -16.56 -27.36 28.10
C ASN A 227 -15.99 -25.99 28.54
N GLY A 228 -16.82 -25.16 29.19
CA GLY A 228 -16.42 -23.82 29.65
C GLY A 228 -16.36 -22.75 28.55
N MET A 229 -16.84 -23.06 27.34
CA MET A 229 -16.93 -22.13 26.22
C MET A 229 -18.40 -21.88 25.84
N GLN A 230 -18.72 -20.64 25.44
CA GLN A 230 -20.04 -20.27 24.93
C GLN A 230 -20.10 -20.49 23.42
N TRP A 231 -21.05 -21.30 22.97
CA TRP A 231 -21.28 -21.61 21.56
C TRP A 231 -22.60 -21.02 21.08
N LEU A 232 -22.73 -20.87 19.75
CA LEU A 232 -24.02 -20.62 19.12
C LEU A 232 -25.02 -21.75 19.49
N PRO A 233 -26.33 -21.47 19.55
CA PRO A 233 -27.35 -22.50 19.81
C PRO A 233 -27.29 -23.63 18.78
N SER A 234 -27.64 -24.85 19.19
CA SER A 234 -27.72 -25.99 18.28
C SER A 234 -28.92 -25.87 17.34
N HIS A 235 -28.74 -26.19 16.06
CA HIS A 235 -29.84 -26.23 15.10
C HIS A 235 -30.81 -27.37 15.45
N PRO A 236 -32.14 -27.14 15.50
CA PRO A 236 -33.10 -28.18 15.88
C PRO A 236 -33.20 -29.33 14.86
N ASN A 237 -32.85 -29.08 13.59
CA ASN A 237 -32.85 -30.06 12.51
C ASN A 237 -31.44 -30.21 11.91
N LYS A 238 -30.49 -30.77 12.66
CA LYS A 238 -29.06 -30.76 12.28
C LYS A 238 -28.80 -31.51 10.97
N THR A 239 -29.34 -32.72 10.84
CA THR A 239 -29.14 -33.61 9.68
C THR A 239 -29.74 -33.10 8.37
N GLN A 240 -30.66 -32.13 8.42
CA GLN A 240 -31.22 -31.49 7.22
C GLN A 240 -30.43 -30.25 6.79
N THR A 241 -29.69 -29.63 7.71
CA THR A 241 -29.06 -28.32 7.51
C THR A 241 -27.55 -28.43 7.30
N CYS A 242 -26.92 -29.39 7.99
CA CYS A 242 -25.47 -29.61 7.94
C CYS A 242 -25.16 -31.04 7.48
N VAL A 243 -23.95 -31.24 6.95
CA VAL A 243 -23.43 -32.56 6.56
C VAL A 243 -22.77 -33.20 7.77
N VAL A 244 -23.62 -33.78 8.62
CA VAL A 244 -23.24 -34.44 9.88
C VAL A 244 -23.57 -35.92 9.86
N LYS A 245 -22.76 -36.74 10.54
CA LYS A 245 -22.93 -38.20 10.60
C LYS A 245 -24.04 -38.62 11.55
N ASN A 246 -24.29 -37.84 12.59
CA ASN A 246 -25.33 -38.08 13.59
C ASN A 246 -25.65 -36.79 14.36
N GLU A 247 -26.74 -36.80 15.13
CA GLU A 247 -27.25 -35.64 15.88
C GLU A 247 -26.32 -35.14 17.01
N ALA A 248 -25.29 -35.89 17.38
CA ALA A 248 -24.31 -35.45 18.38
C ALA A 248 -23.26 -34.49 17.80
N GLU A 249 -23.07 -34.44 16.47
CA GLU A 249 -22.15 -33.50 15.84
C GLU A 249 -22.72 -32.07 15.83
N ALA A 250 -21.83 -31.08 15.70
CA ALA A 250 -22.19 -29.67 15.76
C ALA A 250 -22.88 -29.21 14.47
N CYS A 251 -23.93 -28.39 14.63
CA CYS A 251 -24.59 -27.62 13.57
C CYS A 251 -25.30 -26.47 14.29
N TYR A 252 -25.00 -25.23 13.91
CA TYR A 252 -25.39 -24.05 14.68
C TYR A 252 -26.60 -23.32 14.08
N LEU A 253 -27.42 -22.75 14.95
CA LEU A 253 -28.55 -21.89 14.61
C LEU A 253 -28.13 -20.42 14.76
N THR A 254 -28.30 -19.64 13.69
CA THR A 254 -28.06 -18.19 13.67
C THR A 254 -29.16 -17.49 12.87
N GLY A 255 -29.08 -16.17 12.72
CA GLY A 255 -29.95 -15.39 11.83
C GLY A 255 -29.84 -15.76 10.35
N ASP A 256 -28.74 -16.39 9.93
CA ASP A 256 -28.51 -16.85 8.56
C ASP A 256 -28.26 -18.36 8.50
N VAL A 257 -28.91 -19.03 7.56
CA VAL A 257 -28.81 -20.49 7.39
C VAL A 257 -27.45 -20.96 6.85
N ARG A 258 -26.68 -20.06 6.22
CA ARG A 258 -25.36 -20.33 5.63
C ARG A 258 -24.22 -20.13 6.63
N SER A 259 -24.50 -19.81 7.90
CA SER A 259 -23.46 -19.65 8.94
C SER A 259 -22.56 -20.87 9.10
N ASN A 260 -23.08 -22.07 8.78
CA ASN A 260 -22.37 -23.34 8.85
C ASN A 260 -21.61 -23.70 7.55
N GLN A 261 -21.65 -22.84 6.53
CA GLN A 261 -21.10 -23.15 5.20
C GLN A 261 -19.59 -23.40 5.26
N SER A 262 -18.84 -22.66 6.07
CA SER A 262 -17.42 -22.94 6.34
C SER A 262 -17.12 -22.75 7.84
N PRO A 263 -16.10 -23.45 8.40
CA PRO A 263 -15.74 -23.30 9.80
C PRO A 263 -15.38 -21.85 10.18
N HIS A 264 -14.66 -21.13 9.32
CA HIS A 264 -14.26 -19.74 9.59
C HIS A 264 -15.42 -18.76 9.53
N LEU A 265 -16.40 -18.96 8.64
CA LEU A 265 -17.62 -18.15 8.63
C LEU A 265 -18.38 -18.32 9.94
N THR A 266 -18.52 -19.56 10.45
CA THR A 266 -19.14 -19.83 11.75
C THR A 266 -18.45 -19.08 12.89
N LEU A 267 -17.11 -18.99 12.88
CA LEU A 267 -16.35 -18.24 13.89
C LEU A 267 -16.69 -16.74 13.89
N ILE A 268 -16.91 -16.13 12.72
CA ILE A 268 -17.31 -14.71 12.62
C ILE A 268 -18.75 -14.52 13.15
N HIS A 269 -19.69 -15.39 12.78
CA HIS A 269 -21.06 -15.35 13.33
C HIS A 269 -21.05 -15.46 14.86
N GLN A 270 -20.26 -16.38 15.40
CA GLN A 270 -20.11 -16.55 16.85
C GLN A 270 -19.50 -15.30 17.50
N ALA A 271 -18.48 -14.70 16.91
CA ALA A 271 -17.84 -13.50 17.46
C ALA A 271 -18.83 -12.33 17.60
N PHE A 272 -19.65 -12.06 16.58
CA PHE A 272 -20.64 -10.97 16.64
C PHE A 272 -21.85 -11.29 17.54
N MET A 273 -22.26 -12.55 17.69
CA MET A 273 -23.27 -12.95 18.67
C MET A 273 -22.76 -12.74 20.10
N LEU A 274 -21.51 -13.17 20.37
CA LEU A 274 -20.88 -12.98 21.67
C LEU A 274 -20.63 -11.51 21.98
N GLU A 275 -20.30 -10.68 20.97
CA GLU A 275 -20.16 -9.23 21.15
C GLU A 275 -21.48 -8.59 21.61
N HIS A 276 -22.61 -8.99 21.02
CA HIS A 276 -23.92 -8.56 21.52
C HIS A 276 -24.13 -8.94 22.98
N ASN A 277 -23.86 -10.19 23.36
CA ASN A 277 -24.01 -10.66 24.73
C ASN A 277 -23.05 -9.94 25.71
N ARG A 278 -21.85 -9.59 25.27
CA ARG A 278 -20.90 -8.77 26.04
C ARG A 278 -21.46 -7.37 26.27
N LEU A 279 -21.95 -6.72 25.22
CA LEU A 279 -22.56 -5.39 25.26
C LEU A 279 -23.81 -5.36 26.15
N ALA A 280 -24.72 -6.32 26.02
CA ALA A 280 -25.94 -6.41 26.83
C ALA A 280 -25.62 -6.51 28.33
N ARG A 281 -24.63 -7.34 28.71
CA ARG A 281 -24.17 -7.46 30.11
C ARG A 281 -23.57 -6.15 30.63
N GLU A 282 -22.75 -5.47 29.81
CA GLU A 282 -22.18 -4.18 30.20
C GLU A 282 -23.25 -3.08 30.35
N LEU A 283 -24.23 -3.07 29.45
CA LEU A 283 -25.36 -2.14 29.52
C LEU A 283 -26.25 -2.40 30.74
N ALA A 284 -26.48 -3.66 31.11
CA ALA A 284 -27.24 -4.02 32.30
C ALA A 284 -26.55 -3.54 33.60
N VAL A 285 -25.21 -3.58 33.63
CA VAL A 285 -24.44 -3.02 34.76
C VAL A 285 -24.53 -1.49 34.80
N LEU A 286 -24.47 -0.83 33.64
CA LEU A 286 -24.53 0.63 33.55
C LEU A 286 -25.94 1.18 33.78
N ASN A 287 -26.97 0.42 33.41
CA ASN A 287 -28.37 0.82 33.48
C ASN A 287 -29.19 -0.29 34.17
N PRO A 288 -29.12 -0.42 35.50
CA PRO A 288 -29.77 -1.50 36.24
C PRO A 288 -31.30 -1.53 36.11
N ASP A 289 -31.92 -0.41 35.73
CA ASP A 289 -33.38 -0.27 35.59
C ASP A 289 -33.89 -0.61 34.18
N TRP A 290 -33.00 -0.94 33.23
CA TRP A 290 -33.43 -1.33 31.87
C TRP A 290 -33.98 -2.75 31.86
N ASP A 291 -35.10 -2.94 31.18
CA ASP A 291 -35.69 -4.26 30.94
C ASP A 291 -34.97 -5.03 29.82
N ASP A 292 -35.37 -6.28 29.61
CA ASP A 292 -34.80 -7.18 28.60
C ASP A 292 -34.81 -6.56 27.20
N GLU A 293 -35.93 -5.95 26.81
CA GLU A 293 -36.12 -5.42 25.47
C GLU A 293 -35.24 -4.18 25.23
N MET A 294 -35.18 -3.26 26.20
CA MET A 294 -34.29 -2.10 26.12
C MET A 294 -32.82 -2.54 26.02
N LEU A 295 -32.39 -3.49 26.84
CA LEU A 295 -31.02 -4.01 26.80
C LEU A 295 -30.70 -4.65 25.44
N PHE A 296 -31.60 -5.49 24.93
CA PHE A 296 -31.45 -6.14 23.63
C PHE A 296 -31.31 -5.11 22.50
N GLN A 297 -32.23 -4.14 22.42
CA GLN A 297 -32.22 -3.16 21.33
C GLN A 297 -31.00 -2.24 21.38
N GLN A 298 -30.57 -1.81 22.57
CA GLN A 298 -29.36 -0.98 22.70
C GLN A 298 -28.08 -1.75 22.40
N ALA A 299 -27.98 -3.02 22.83
CA ALA A 299 -26.85 -3.88 22.49
C ALA A 299 -26.78 -4.16 20.98
N ARG A 300 -27.93 -4.48 20.36
CA ARG A 300 -28.06 -4.66 18.90
C ARG A 300 -27.62 -3.41 18.15
N ARG A 301 -28.12 -2.23 18.55
CA ARG A 301 -27.77 -0.96 17.91
C ARG A 301 -26.27 -0.67 17.94
N ILE A 302 -25.61 -0.90 19.08
CA ILE A 302 -24.15 -0.69 19.20
C ILE A 302 -23.39 -1.71 18.35
N ASN A 303 -23.79 -2.98 18.36
CA ASN A 303 -23.14 -4.03 17.57
C ASN A 303 -23.25 -3.76 16.06
N ILE A 304 -24.43 -3.33 15.58
CA ILE A 304 -24.64 -2.91 14.20
C ILE A 304 -23.71 -1.73 13.85
N ALA A 305 -23.60 -0.74 14.75
CA ALA A 305 -22.73 0.40 14.53
C ALA A 305 -21.23 0.02 14.45
N GLN A 306 -20.78 -0.92 15.30
CA GLN A 306 -19.43 -1.47 15.20
C GLN A 306 -19.22 -2.19 13.87
N TYR A 307 -20.18 -3.02 13.45
CA TYR A 307 -20.15 -3.72 12.17
C TYR A 307 -20.09 -2.74 10.98
N GLN A 308 -21.01 -1.77 10.90
CA GLN A 308 -21.02 -0.74 9.85
C GLN A 308 -19.70 0.03 9.82
N LYS A 309 -19.15 0.41 10.97
CA LYS A 309 -17.84 1.06 11.05
C LYS A 309 -16.75 0.18 10.45
N ILE A 310 -16.71 -1.11 10.80
CA ILE A 310 -15.71 -2.05 10.28
C ILE A 310 -15.88 -2.22 8.77
N VAL A 311 -17.11 -2.35 8.26
CA VAL A 311 -17.40 -2.46 6.82
C VAL A 311 -16.89 -1.24 6.05
N TYR A 312 -17.30 -0.02 6.41
CA TYR A 312 -16.97 1.18 5.62
C TYR A 312 -15.55 1.69 5.83
N TYR A 313 -14.98 1.55 7.03
CA TYR A 313 -13.72 2.20 7.38
C TYR A 313 -12.52 1.25 7.50
N GLU A 314 -12.74 -0.07 7.60
CA GLU A 314 -11.64 -1.05 7.63
C GLU A 314 -11.66 -2.01 6.44
N TRP A 315 -12.82 -2.55 6.06
CA TRP A 315 -12.91 -3.61 5.06
C TRP A 315 -13.05 -3.09 3.62
N LEU A 316 -14.05 -2.24 3.35
CA LEU A 316 -14.29 -1.70 1.99
C LEU A 316 -13.08 -0.99 1.39
N PRO A 317 -12.31 -0.16 2.14
CA PRO A 317 -11.14 0.52 1.59
C PRO A 317 -10.05 -0.42 1.08
N ILE A 318 -9.99 -1.67 1.57
CA ILE A 318 -9.05 -2.68 1.09
C ILE A 318 -9.31 -2.99 -0.38
N TYR A 319 -10.58 -3.07 -0.76
CA TYR A 319 -10.99 -3.57 -2.07
C TYR A 319 -11.44 -2.48 -3.01
N MET A 320 -12.15 -1.46 -2.55
CA MET A 320 -12.68 -0.41 -3.41
C MET A 320 -11.71 0.76 -3.59
N GLY A 321 -10.72 0.91 -2.69
CA GLY A 321 -9.84 2.08 -2.68
C GLY A 321 -10.48 3.31 -2.04
N VAL A 322 -9.70 4.06 -1.26
CA VAL A 322 -10.18 5.27 -0.56
C VAL A 322 -10.54 6.38 -1.56
N GLY A 323 -9.76 6.50 -2.64
CA GLY A 323 -9.98 7.47 -3.71
C GLY A 323 -11.30 7.25 -4.41
N ASN A 324 -11.54 6.03 -4.91
CA ASN A 324 -12.80 5.69 -5.58
C ASN A 324 -14.00 5.83 -4.61
N MET A 325 -13.86 5.37 -3.36
CA MET A 325 -14.94 5.48 -2.36
C MET A 325 -15.32 6.94 -2.04
N ARG A 326 -14.35 7.86 -1.96
CA ARG A 326 -14.64 9.29 -1.79
C ARG A 326 -15.29 9.88 -3.02
N ALA A 327 -14.78 9.57 -4.21
CA ALA A 327 -15.33 10.05 -5.47
C ALA A 327 -16.79 9.62 -5.66
N ALA A 328 -17.14 8.39 -5.26
CA ALA A 328 -18.50 7.88 -5.29
C ALA A 328 -19.38 8.34 -4.10
N GLY A 329 -18.83 9.07 -3.13
CA GLY A 329 -19.56 9.48 -1.92
C GLY A 329 -19.93 8.31 -0.99
N VAL A 330 -19.21 7.20 -1.07
CA VAL A 330 -19.34 6.07 -0.13
C VAL A 330 -18.65 6.40 1.19
N LEU A 331 -17.45 7.00 1.15
CA LEU A 331 -16.79 7.58 2.32
C LEU A 331 -17.12 9.08 2.41
N PRO A 332 -17.84 9.54 3.45
CA PRO A 332 -18.18 10.95 3.58
C PRO A 332 -16.96 11.78 4.02
N GLU A 333 -16.86 13.02 3.53
CA GLU A 333 -15.87 14.01 4.00
C GLU A 333 -16.42 14.71 5.25
N VAL A 334 -16.11 14.17 6.43
CA VAL A 334 -16.59 14.71 7.71
C VAL A 334 -15.44 15.40 8.45
N GLU A 335 -15.59 16.68 8.76
CA GLU A 335 -14.72 17.36 9.72
C GLU A 335 -14.95 16.79 11.12
N LEU A 336 -13.93 16.17 11.71
CA LEU A 336 -14.06 15.61 13.05
C LEU A 336 -14.10 16.72 14.11
N PRO A 337 -15.01 16.66 15.11
CA PRO A 337 -15.94 15.56 15.47
C PRO A 337 -17.38 15.78 14.96
N GLY A 338 -17.62 15.70 13.65
CA GLY A 338 -18.95 15.83 13.02
C GLY A 338 -19.69 14.52 12.76
N PHE A 339 -20.93 14.66 12.29
CA PHE A 339 -21.80 13.62 11.74
C PHE A 339 -21.75 13.64 10.21
N ALA A 340 -22.00 12.52 9.54
CA ALA A 340 -22.16 12.51 8.09
C ALA A 340 -23.50 13.15 7.69
N ASN A 341 -24.56 12.76 8.41
CA ASN A 341 -25.93 13.29 8.33
C ASN A 341 -26.46 13.50 6.90
N ASP A 342 -26.18 12.54 6.02
CA ASP A 342 -26.51 12.58 4.60
C ASP A 342 -27.60 11.58 4.21
N TYR A 343 -28.43 11.14 5.16
CA TYR A 343 -29.60 10.30 4.89
C TYR A 343 -30.55 10.97 3.88
N ASP A 344 -30.91 10.23 2.83
CA ASP A 344 -31.80 10.69 1.78
C ASP A 344 -33.00 9.76 1.64
N ALA A 345 -34.19 10.25 2.03
CA ALA A 345 -35.44 9.51 1.96
C ALA A 345 -35.93 9.25 0.52
N THR A 346 -35.27 9.80 -0.50
CA THR A 346 -35.54 9.52 -1.92
C THR A 346 -34.69 8.39 -2.49
N VAL A 347 -33.65 7.95 -1.77
CA VAL A 347 -32.76 6.86 -2.19
C VAL A 347 -33.36 5.51 -1.80
N ASP A 348 -33.47 4.61 -2.78
CA ASP A 348 -33.88 3.21 -2.58
C ASP A 348 -32.68 2.32 -2.24
N PRO A 349 -32.59 1.78 -1.01
CA PRO A 349 -31.49 0.93 -0.57
C PRO A 349 -31.54 -0.49 -1.17
N THR A 350 -32.65 -0.86 -1.82
CA THR A 350 -32.87 -2.22 -2.35
C THR A 350 -31.66 -2.73 -3.12
N VAL A 351 -31.20 -3.93 -2.76
CA VAL A 351 -30.00 -4.51 -3.36
C VAL A 351 -30.24 -4.78 -4.83
N SER A 352 -29.31 -4.35 -5.69
CA SER A 352 -29.45 -4.58 -7.12
C SER A 352 -29.10 -6.03 -7.48
N ASN A 353 -29.80 -6.56 -8.50
CA ASN A 353 -29.56 -7.91 -9.00
C ASN A 353 -28.12 -8.06 -9.50
N ALA A 354 -27.60 -7.04 -10.20
CA ALA A 354 -26.23 -6.98 -10.70
C ALA A 354 -25.18 -7.04 -9.58
N PHE A 355 -25.43 -6.37 -8.45
CA PHE A 355 -24.58 -6.46 -7.26
C PHE A 355 -24.60 -7.88 -6.69
N ALA A 356 -25.79 -8.41 -6.39
CA ALA A 356 -25.96 -9.67 -5.67
C ALA A 356 -25.49 -10.91 -6.46
N THR A 357 -25.64 -10.87 -7.79
CA THR A 357 -25.47 -12.05 -8.65
C THR A 357 -24.24 -11.97 -9.57
N ALA A 358 -23.64 -10.79 -9.78
CA ALA A 358 -22.41 -10.65 -10.57
C ALA A 358 -21.28 -9.93 -9.82
N ALA A 359 -21.42 -8.63 -9.51
CA ALA A 359 -20.30 -7.81 -9.08
C ALA A 359 -19.72 -8.24 -7.73
N PHE A 360 -20.55 -8.51 -6.71
CA PHE A 360 -20.06 -8.94 -5.39
C PHE A 360 -19.49 -10.37 -5.40
N ARG A 361 -19.74 -11.15 -6.46
CA ARG A 361 -19.16 -12.50 -6.67
C ARG A 361 -17.70 -12.43 -7.12
N PHE A 362 -17.18 -11.25 -7.46
CA PHE A 362 -15.75 -11.02 -7.69
C PHE A 362 -14.90 -11.56 -6.53
N PHE A 363 -15.38 -11.43 -5.30
CA PHE A 363 -14.68 -11.87 -4.09
C PHE A 363 -14.60 -13.40 -3.93
N HIS A 364 -15.31 -14.21 -4.72
CA HIS A 364 -15.16 -15.66 -4.71
C HIS A 364 -13.75 -16.13 -5.11
N ASN A 365 -13.00 -15.31 -5.85
CA ASN A 365 -11.62 -15.62 -6.24
C ASN A 365 -10.64 -15.46 -5.06
N LEU A 366 -11.09 -14.91 -3.92
CA LEU A 366 -10.30 -14.80 -2.69
C LEU A 366 -10.30 -16.08 -1.85
N ILE A 367 -11.11 -17.08 -2.20
CA ILE A 367 -11.31 -18.27 -1.39
C ILE A 367 -10.03 -19.13 -1.41
N ALA A 368 -9.41 -19.28 -0.23
CA ALA A 368 -8.31 -20.23 -0.03
C ALA A 368 -8.84 -21.67 0.03
N GLY A 369 -8.18 -22.61 -0.65
CA GLY A 369 -8.63 -24.00 -0.69
C GLY A 369 -8.32 -24.82 0.57
N HIS A 370 -7.43 -24.33 1.42
CA HIS A 370 -7.06 -24.98 2.67
C HIS A 370 -7.14 -24.01 3.84
N LEU A 371 -7.31 -24.55 5.05
CA LEU A 371 -7.44 -23.83 6.29
C LEU A 371 -6.33 -24.28 7.24
N ASP A 372 -5.45 -23.35 7.63
CA ASP A 372 -4.31 -23.65 8.48
C ASP A 372 -4.71 -23.81 9.94
N LEU A 373 -4.05 -24.75 10.61
CA LEU A 373 -4.16 -25.02 12.03
C LEU A 373 -2.96 -24.39 12.72
N ILE A 374 -3.16 -23.30 13.46
CA ILE A 374 -2.07 -22.51 14.02
C ILE A 374 -2.08 -22.54 15.55
N GLU A 375 -0.96 -22.95 16.16
CA GLU A 375 -0.79 -22.95 17.61
C GLU A 375 -0.29 -21.59 18.14
N GLU A 376 -0.20 -21.44 19.47
CA GLU A 376 0.36 -20.24 20.12
C GLU A 376 1.81 -19.94 19.69
N SER A 377 2.53 -20.93 19.14
CA SER A 377 3.84 -20.74 18.53
C SER A 377 3.82 -19.89 17.25
N LYS A 378 2.62 -19.57 16.73
CA LYS A 378 2.38 -18.80 15.49
C LYS A 378 2.91 -19.49 14.24
N GLN A 379 3.15 -20.79 14.30
CA GLN A 379 3.53 -21.61 13.15
C GLN A 379 2.38 -22.57 12.81
N PRO A 380 2.09 -22.80 11.52
CA PRO A 380 1.16 -23.85 11.11
C PRO A 380 1.65 -25.21 11.61
N THR A 381 0.79 -25.95 12.29
CA THR A 381 1.06 -27.34 12.72
C THR A 381 0.35 -28.37 11.84
N GLY A 382 -0.48 -27.90 10.92
CA GLY A 382 -1.14 -28.67 9.87
C GLY A 382 -2.15 -27.81 9.14
N SER A 383 -2.90 -28.41 8.23
CA SER A 383 -4.00 -27.77 7.51
C SER A 383 -5.14 -28.76 7.27
N ILE A 384 -6.33 -28.24 7.01
CA ILE A 384 -7.49 -29.01 6.57
C ILE A 384 -7.97 -28.49 5.21
N ARG A 385 -8.43 -29.40 4.35
CA ARG A 385 -8.96 -29.06 3.04
C ARG A 385 -10.36 -28.47 3.17
N LEU A 386 -10.63 -27.32 2.56
CA LEU A 386 -11.92 -26.64 2.70
C LEU A 386 -13.08 -27.51 2.20
N SER A 387 -12.88 -28.26 1.11
CA SER A 387 -13.92 -29.12 0.52
C SER A 387 -14.41 -30.26 1.41
N ASP A 388 -13.64 -30.65 2.44
CA ASP A 388 -14.07 -31.67 3.42
C ASP A 388 -15.01 -31.11 4.50
N TRP A 389 -15.08 -29.79 4.64
CA TRP A 389 -15.74 -29.12 5.76
C TRP A 389 -16.85 -28.14 5.35
N PHE A 390 -17.20 -28.09 4.06
CA PHE A 390 -18.38 -27.33 3.64
C PHE A 390 -19.65 -27.88 4.31
N ASN A 391 -20.46 -26.97 4.86
CA ASN A 391 -21.68 -27.28 5.62
C ASN A 391 -21.44 -28.23 6.82
N ASN A 392 -20.21 -28.33 7.33
CA ASN A 392 -19.87 -29.19 8.46
C ASN A 392 -18.97 -28.44 9.46
N PRO A 393 -19.56 -27.79 10.48
CA PRO A 393 -18.80 -27.02 11.45
C PRO A 393 -18.25 -27.89 12.60
N SER A 394 -18.50 -29.21 12.60
CA SER A 394 -18.10 -30.12 13.68
C SER A 394 -16.60 -30.15 13.96
N VAL A 395 -15.77 -29.69 13.01
CA VAL A 395 -14.33 -29.52 13.24
C VAL A 395 -14.04 -28.55 14.38
N LEU A 396 -14.86 -27.51 14.59
CA LEU A 396 -14.62 -26.48 15.59
C LEU A 396 -14.66 -27.03 17.03
N GLU A 397 -15.48 -28.06 17.28
CA GLU A 397 -15.63 -28.66 18.62
C GLU A 397 -14.64 -29.80 18.91
N LYS A 398 -13.74 -30.11 17.97
CA LYS A 398 -12.67 -31.08 18.19
C LYS A 398 -11.53 -30.42 18.98
N ASP A 399 -10.81 -31.24 19.77
CA ASP A 399 -9.72 -30.77 20.64
C ASP A 399 -8.76 -29.82 19.91
N ALA A 400 -8.60 -28.62 20.49
CA ALA A 400 -7.76 -27.51 20.03
C ALA A 400 -8.11 -26.89 18.66
N LYS A 401 -9.13 -27.39 17.93
CA LYS A 401 -9.43 -26.91 16.57
C LYS A 401 -10.06 -25.53 16.54
N TYR A 402 -10.90 -25.19 17.50
CA TYR A 402 -11.45 -23.85 17.63
C TYR A 402 -10.33 -22.81 17.70
N GLU A 403 -9.39 -22.98 18.63
CA GLU A 403 -8.29 -22.03 18.81
C GLU A 403 -7.33 -22.06 17.62
N GLN A 404 -7.05 -23.25 17.06
CA GLN A 404 -6.15 -23.40 15.91
C GLN A 404 -6.68 -22.71 14.65
N LEU A 405 -7.96 -22.90 14.33
CA LEU A 405 -8.60 -22.27 13.17
C LEU A 405 -8.84 -20.78 13.41
N SER A 406 -9.15 -20.36 14.64
CA SER A 406 -9.24 -18.94 14.97
C SER A 406 -7.92 -18.21 14.74
N ARG A 407 -6.78 -18.81 15.14
CA ARG A 407 -5.44 -18.30 14.81
C ARG A 407 -5.15 -18.42 13.31
N GLY A 408 -5.52 -19.55 12.69
CA GLY A 408 -5.50 -19.75 11.24
C GLY A 408 -6.09 -18.56 10.50
N MET A 409 -7.31 -18.18 10.86
CA MET A 409 -8.04 -17.08 10.24
C MET A 409 -7.26 -15.74 10.25
N ILE A 410 -6.59 -15.41 11.35
CA ILE A 410 -5.88 -14.13 11.53
C ILE A 410 -4.42 -14.15 11.06
N PHE A 411 -3.81 -15.31 10.81
CA PHE A 411 -2.40 -15.42 10.40
C PHE A 411 -2.22 -15.95 8.97
N GLN A 412 -3.17 -16.73 8.46
CA GLN A 412 -3.15 -17.27 7.11
C GLN A 412 -3.56 -16.20 6.09
N PRO A 413 -2.89 -16.10 4.93
CA PRO A 413 -3.37 -15.29 3.82
C PRO A 413 -4.66 -15.87 3.19
N HIS A 414 -5.49 -15.02 2.60
CA HIS A 414 -6.48 -15.47 1.61
C HIS A 414 -5.90 -15.45 0.20
N ASP A 415 -6.60 -15.97 -0.82
CA ASP A 415 -6.12 -15.95 -2.21
C ASP A 415 -6.27 -14.56 -2.87
N ARG A 416 -5.49 -14.26 -3.90
CA ARG A 416 -5.47 -12.96 -4.56
C ARG A 416 -6.75 -12.72 -5.38
N PRO A 417 -7.24 -11.47 -5.45
CA PRO A 417 -8.32 -11.08 -6.37
C PRO A 417 -7.81 -11.02 -7.82
N ASN A 418 -7.55 -12.19 -8.40
CA ASN A 418 -7.18 -12.37 -9.80
C ASN A 418 -8.23 -13.25 -10.50
N PHE A 419 -7.94 -13.72 -11.72
CA PHE A 419 -8.85 -14.55 -12.51
C PHE A 419 -8.67 -16.07 -12.26
N HIS A 420 -7.86 -16.47 -11.28
CA HIS A 420 -7.69 -17.87 -10.89
C HIS A 420 -8.63 -18.21 -9.73
N LEU A 421 -9.08 -19.46 -9.68
CA LEU A 421 -9.78 -20.02 -8.53
C LEU A 421 -9.01 -21.24 -8.01
N THR A 422 -9.07 -21.48 -6.70
CA THR A 422 -8.60 -22.73 -6.12
C THR A 422 -9.40 -23.92 -6.70
N PRO A 423 -8.74 -25.07 -6.96
CA PRO A 423 -9.43 -26.32 -7.32
C PRO A 423 -10.59 -26.66 -6.38
N GLU A 424 -10.49 -26.26 -5.11
CA GLU A 424 -11.47 -26.57 -4.06
C GLU A 424 -12.86 -25.99 -4.31
N VAL A 425 -12.95 -24.86 -5.02
CA VAL A 425 -14.23 -24.26 -5.41
C VAL A 425 -14.55 -24.40 -6.89
N LYS A 426 -13.57 -24.82 -7.70
CA LYS A 426 -13.73 -25.06 -9.14
C LYS A 426 -14.20 -26.47 -9.47
N HIS A 427 -13.75 -27.47 -8.70
CA HIS A 427 -14.05 -28.88 -8.95
C HIS A 427 -14.61 -29.61 -7.73
N PHE A 428 -14.36 -29.11 -6.52
CA PHE A 428 -14.64 -29.84 -5.28
C PHE A 428 -15.66 -29.15 -4.36
N LEU A 429 -16.30 -28.06 -4.81
CA LEU A 429 -17.29 -27.35 -4.01
C LEU A 429 -18.43 -28.31 -3.64
N PHE A 430 -18.81 -28.37 -2.36
CA PHE A 430 -19.92 -29.20 -1.89
C PHE A 430 -19.83 -30.69 -2.29
N ARG A 431 -18.62 -31.27 -2.40
CA ARG A 431 -18.45 -32.70 -2.71
C ARG A 431 -18.96 -33.65 -1.62
N HIS A 432 -19.09 -33.18 -0.37
CA HIS A 432 -19.67 -33.91 0.76
C HIS A 432 -19.13 -35.36 0.92
N GLY A 433 -17.82 -35.54 0.76
CA GLY A 433 -17.15 -36.86 0.84
C GLY A 433 -17.08 -37.65 -0.47
N GLY A 434 -17.67 -37.14 -1.56
CA GLY A 434 -17.47 -37.65 -2.92
C GLY A 434 -16.07 -37.34 -3.49
N SER A 435 -15.76 -37.96 -4.65
CA SER A 435 -14.52 -37.74 -5.41
C SER A 435 -14.46 -36.35 -6.04
N VAL A 436 -15.60 -35.84 -6.53
CA VAL A 436 -15.77 -34.52 -7.13
C VAL A 436 -16.98 -33.78 -6.55
N GLY A 437 -17.02 -32.46 -6.74
CA GLY A 437 -18.09 -31.57 -6.33
C GLY A 437 -18.65 -30.79 -7.51
N VAL A 438 -18.93 -29.50 -7.31
CA VAL A 438 -19.44 -28.59 -8.34
C VAL A 438 -18.50 -27.40 -8.57
N ASP A 439 -18.79 -26.61 -9.61
CA ASP A 439 -18.00 -25.43 -10.01
C ASP A 439 -18.71 -24.13 -9.61
N LEU A 440 -18.09 -23.38 -8.68
CA LEU A 440 -18.63 -22.12 -8.17
C LEU A 440 -18.79 -21.05 -9.26
N LYS A 441 -17.77 -20.89 -10.11
CA LYS A 441 -17.78 -19.83 -11.14
C LYS A 441 -18.81 -20.15 -12.23
N ALA A 442 -18.93 -21.42 -12.60
CA ALA A 442 -19.98 -21.86 -13.52
C ALA A 442 -21.38 -21.58 -12.95
N ILE A 443 -21.59 -21.82 -11.64
CA ILE A 443 -22.85 -21.50 -10.95
C ILE A 443 -23.12 -19.99 -10.95
N ASP A 444 -22.11 -19.16 -10.70
CA ASP A 444 -22.27 -17.69 -10.72
C ASP A 444 -22.72 -17.20 -12.11
N ILE A 445 -22.08 -17.69 -13.18
CA ILE A 445 -22.43 -17.35 -14.57
C ILE A 445 -23.84 -17.83 -14.91
N GLN A 446 -24.16 -19.09 -14.58
CA GLN A 446 -25.47 -19.66 -14.89
C GLN A 446 -26.60 -18.96 -14.11
N ARG A 447 -26.36 -18.60 -12.85
CA ARG A 447 -27.32 -17.85 -12.02
C ARG A 447 -27.53 -16.43 -12.55
N ALA A 448 -26.48 -15.75 -13.02
CA ALA A 448 -26.61 -14.46 -13.68
C ALA A 448 -27.56 -14.52 -14.89
N ARG A 449 -27.50 -15.60 -15.66
CA ARG A 449 -28.42 -15.84 -16.80
C ARG A 449 -29.83 -16.20 -16.37
N ASP A 450 -30.01 -17.00 -15.31
CA ASP A 450 -31.34 -17.27 -14.71
C ASP A 450 -32.03 -15.97 -14.27
N HIS A 451 -31.25 -15.05 -13.72
CA HIS A 451 -31.71 -13.74 -13.28
C HIS A 451 -31.91 -12.72 -14.42
N GLY A 452 -31.66 -13.12 -15.67
CA GLY A 452 -31.80 -12.24 -16.83
C GLY A 452 -30.90 -11.00 -16.74
N LEU A 453 -29.69 -11.10 -16.19
CA LEU A 453 -28.75 -9.98 -16.22
C LEU A 453 -28.40 -9.64 -17.68
N ALA A 454 -28.48 -8.35 -18.00
CA ALA A 454 -28.10 -7.82 -19.31
C ALA A 454 -26.60 -7.98 -19.61
N SER A 455 -26.22 -7.70 -20.86
CA SER A 455 -24.83 -7.82 -21.32
C SER A 455 -23.89 -6.89 -20.56
N TYR A 456 -22.61 -7.25 -20.53
CA TYR A 456 -21.56 -6.40 -19.98
C TYR A 456 -21.56 -4.97 -20.58
N ASN A 457 -21.81 -4.83 -21.89
CA ASN A 457 -21.88 -3.53 -22.54
C ASN A 457 -23.05 -2.66 -22.06
N ASP A 458 -24.18 -3.27 -21.68
CA ASP A 458 -25.33 -2.52 -21.16
C ASP A 458 -25.04 -1.93 -19.77
N TYR A 459 -24.27 -2.65 -18.94
CA TYR A 459 -23.81 -2.15 -17.65
C TYR A 459 -22.71 -1.09 -17.78
N ARG A 460 -21.83 -1.21 -18.77
CA ARG A 460 -20.88 -0.14 -19.10
C ARG A 460 -21.62 1.16 -19.42
N GLU A 461 -22.61 1.08 -20.31
CA GLU A 461 -23.42 2.24 -20.69
C GLU A 461 -24.17 2.83 -19.49
N TYR A 462 -24.75 1.99 -18.63
CA TYR A 462 -25.37 2.43 -17.38
C TYR A 462 -24.40 3.22 -16.49
N CYS A 463 -23.16 2.74 -16.36
CA CYS A 463 -22.11 3.40 -15.59
C CYS A 463 -21.53 4.66 -16.26
N GLY A 464 -22.09 5.10 -17.41
CA GLY A 464 -21.57 6.22 -18.19
C GLY A 464 -20.26 5.91 -18.92
N LEU A 465 -19.89 4.63 -18.99
CA LEU A 465 -18.70 4.15 -19.69
C LEU A 465 -19.04 3.89 -21.16
N LYS A 466 -18.03 4.02 -22.02
CA LYS A 466 -18.19 3.73 -23.45
C LYS A 466 -18.45 2.23 -23.66
N ARG A 467 -19.50 1.89 -24.42
CA ARG A 467 -19.71 0.54 -24.93
C ARG A 467 -18.51 0.09 -25.76
N VAL A 468 -18.13 -1.17 -25.61
CA VAL A 468 -17.02 -1.76 -26.36
C VAL A 468 -17.50 -2.20 -27.73
N THR A 469 -16.81 -1.77 -28.77
CA THR A 469 -17.26 -1.93 -30.16
C THR A 469 -16.36 -2.83 -31.01
N SER A 470 -15.16 -3.16 -30.51
CA SER A 470 -14.26 -4.13 -31.14
C SER A 470 -13.56 -5.02 -30.10
N TRP A 471 -13.09 -6.19 -30.53
CA TRP A 471 -12.37 -7.12 -29.65
C TRP A 471 -11.04 -6.53 -29.18
N GLU A 472 -10.40 -5.70 -29.99
CA GLU A 472 -9.17 -4.98 -29.64
C GLU A 472 -9.42 -4.01 -28.49
N GLU A 473 -10.46 -3.17 -28.60
CA GLU A 473 -10.89 -2.25 -27.52
C GLU A 473 -11.23 -3.04 -26.25
N PHE A 474 -11.89 -4.20 -26.39
CA PHE A 474 -12.20 -5.03 -25.24
C PHE A 474 -10.95 -5.54 -24.54
N ASN A 475 -9.96 -6.02 -25.30
CA ASN A 475 -8.72 -6.58 -24.77
C ASN A 475 -7.89 -5.55 -24.00
N GLU A 476 -7.98 -4.26 -24.35
CA GLU A 476 -7.33 -3.18 -23.60
C GLU A 476 -7.90 -3.00 -22.19
N LEU A 477 -9.15 -3.41 -21.96
CA LEU A 477 -9.83 -3.30 -20.66
C LEU A 477 -9.54 -4.48 -19.71
N LEU A 478 -8.98 -5.59 -20.20
CA LEU A 478 -8.84 -6.85 -19.46
C LEU A 478 -7.41 -7.15 -18.98
N ARG A 479 -7.26 -7.94 -17.91
CA ARG A 479 -5.95 -8.44 -17.42
C ARG A 479 -5.58 -9.79 -18.04
N PRO A 480 -4.27 -10.04 -18.29
CA PRO A 480 -3.86 -10.73 -19.51
C PRO A 480 -3.84 -12.27 -19.41
N VAL A 481 -3.63 -12.90 -20.58
CA VAL A 481 -3.79 -14.32 -20.99
C VAL A 481 -5.20 -14.65 -21.52
N SER A 482 -6.28 -14.39 -20.79
CA SER A 482 -7.64 -14.80 -21.21
C SER A 482 -8.27 -13.94 -22.32
N ALA A 483 -7.80 -12.70 -22.51
CA ALA A 483 -8.30 -11.76 -23.52
C ALA A 483 -8.21 -12.33 -24.96
N ALA A 484 -7.21 -13.18 -25.22
CA ALA A 484 -7.07 -13.86 -26.51
C ALA A 484 -8.15 -14.95 -26.75
N LEU A 485 -8.78 -15.48 -25.70
CA LEU A 485 -9.70 -16.62 -25.78
C LEU A 485 -11.17 -16.22 -25.80
N ILE A 486 -11.54 -15.01 -25.35
CA ILE A 486 -12.94 -14.57 -25.35
C ILE A 486 -13.57 -14.57 -26.75
N PRO A 487 -12.88 -14.10 -27.82
CA PRO A 487 -13.42 -14.18 -29.18
C PRO A 487 -13.68 -15.63 -29.66
N GLU A 488 -13.05 -16.63 -29.02
CA GLU A 488 -13.30 -18.06 -29.30
C GLU A 488 -14.48 -18.62 -28.49
N GLN A 489 -14.92 -17.91 -27.44
CA GLN A 489 -16.03 -18.33 -26.61
C GLN A 489 -17.35 -17.66 -27.00
N TYR A 490 -17.35 -16.37 -27.34
CA TYR A 490 -18.57 -15.60 -27.65
C TYR A 490 -18.64 -15.17 -29.11
N GLU A 491 -19.84 -15.18 -29.68
CA GLU A 491 -20.09 -14.78 -31.07
C GLU A 491 -20.05 -13.26 -31.27
N SER A 492 -20.48 -12.50 -30.26
CA SER A 492 -20.54 -11.03 -30.28
C SER A 492 -20.10 -10.43 -28.94
N LEU A 493 -19.56 -9.21 -28.99
CA LEU A 493 -19.30 -8.38 -27.81
C LEU A 493 -20.55 -8.09 -26.98
N GLU A 494 -21.70 -8.12 -27.65
CA GLU A 494 -23.02 -7.86 -27.07
C GLU A 494 -23.63 -9.08 -26.36
N ASP A 495 -23.00 -10.24 -26.49
CA ASP A 495 -23.43 -11.49 -25.85
C ASP A 495 -22.66 -11.78 -24.56
N ILE A 496 -21.68 -10.93 -24.20
CA ILE A 496 -20.76 -11.20 -23.10
C ILE A 496 -21.46 -10.98 -21.76
N ASP A 497 -21.46 -12.03 -20.93
CA ASP A 497 -22.04 -12.00 -19.59
C ASP A 497 -21.30 -11.01 -18.67
N LEU A 498 -22.05 -10.19 -17.92
CA LEU A 498 -21.50 -9.29 -16.89
C LEU A 498 -20.63 -10.05 -15.87
N ALA A 499 -21.08 -11.24 -15.42
CA ALA A 499 -20.37 -12.08 -14.46
C ALA A 499 -19.03 -12.63 -14.98
N VAL A 500 -18.83 -12.62 -16.31
CA VAL A 500 -17.56 -13.02 -16.95
C VAL A 500 -16.67 -11.80 -17.14
N ALA A 501 -17.12 -10.82 -17.92
CA ALA A 501 -16.27 -9.68 -18.31
C ALA A 501 -15.85 -8.82 -17.11
N GLY A 502 -16.78 -8.47 -16.21
CA GLY A 502 -16.45 -7.62 -15.06
C GLY A 502 -15.45 -8.27 -14.10
N ALA A 503 -15.40 -9.61 -14.05
CA ALA A 503 -14.40 -10.33 -13.26
C ALA A 503 -13.00 -10.36 -13.90
N LEU A 504 -12.90 -10.05 -15.20
CA LEU A 504 -11.66 -10.06 -15.98
C LEU A 504 -11.08 -8.66 -16.24
N GLU A 505 -11.80 -7.59 -15.89
CA GLU A 505 -11.35 -6.20 -16.06
C GLU A 505 -10.07 -5.86 -15.28
N ARG A 506 -9.31 -4.89 -15.80
CA ARG A 506 -8.17 -4.24 -15.14
C ARG A 506 -8.57 -3.52 -13.87
N HIS A 507 -7.67 -3.46 -12.88
CA HIS A 507 -7.90 -2.71 -11.63
C HIS A 507 -8.20 -1.25 -12.00
N TYR A 508 -9.20 -0.66 -11.35
CA TYR A 508 -9.58 0.73 -11.58
C TYR A 508 -9.21 1.62 -10.39
N GLY A 509 -8.55 2.75 -10.66
CA GLY A 509 -8.15 3.71 -9.64
C GLY A 509 -7.24 3.09 -8.58
N ASP A 510 -7.61 3.27 -7.30
CA ASP A 510 -6.94 2.64 -6.16
C ASP A 510 -7.65 1.37 -5.63
N GLY A 511 -8.66 0.88 -6.37
CA GLY A 511 -9.45 -0.32 -6.08
C GLY A 511 -9.01 -1.60 -6.82
N MET A 512 -9.57 -2.72 -6.38
CA MET A 512 -9.31 -4.08 -6.87
C MET A 512 -10.30 -4.60 -7.94
N PRO A 513 -11.57 -4.21 -7.98
CA PRO A 513 -12.42 -4.47 -9.13
C PRO A 513 -11.98 -3.67 -10.36
N GLY A 514 -12.53 -4.02 -11.52
CA GLY A 514 -12.48 -3.14 -12.69
C GLY A 514 -13.61 -2.12 -12.70
N GLU A 515 -13.50 -1.15 -13.60
CA GLU A 515 -14.33 0.06 -13.62
C GLU A 515 -15.84 -0.23 -13.63
N THR A 516 -16.28 -1.28 -14.33
CA THR A 516 -17.71 -1.64 -14.38
C THR A 516 -18.19 -2.23 -13.05
N PHE A 517 -17.40 -3.13 -12.45
CA PHE A 517 -17.73 -3.68 -11.13
C PHE A 517 -17.58 -2.65 -10.01
N ASP A 518 -16.56 -1.78 -10.08
CA ASP A 518 -16.34 -0.69 -9.12
C ASP A 518 -17.55 0.25 -9.09
N CYS A 519 -18.06 0.66 -10.26
CA CYS A 519 -19.32 1.42 -10.39
C CYS A 519 -20.51 0.74 -9.68
N ILE A 520 -20.77 -0.55 -9.97
CA ILE A 520 -21.93 -1.29 -9.41
C ILE A 520 -21.78 -1.48 -7.89
N LEU A 521 -20.57 -1.80 -7.43
CA LEU A 521 -20.28 -2.03 -6.02
C LEU A 521 -20.40 -0.73 -5.21
N LEU A 522 -19.77 0.35 -5.68
CA LEU A 522 -19.82 1.66 -5.02
C LEU A 522 -21.24 2.24 -5.03
N ASP A 523 -22.00 2.10 -6.12
CA ASP A 523 -23.42 2.46 -6.16
C ASP A 523 -24.21 1.76 -5.05
N GLN A 524 -24.09 0.44 -4.95
CA GLN A 524 -24.84 -0.31 -3.94
C GLN A 524 -24.45 0.08 -2.52
N PHE A 525 -23.15 0.14 -2.20
CA PHE A 525 -22.72 0.54 -0.86
C PHE A 525 -23.13 1.97 -0.52
N ARG A 526 -23.09 2.88 -1.49
CA ARG A 526 -23.60 4.24 -1.30
C ARG A 526 -25.09 4.23 -0.96
N ARG A 527 -25.92 3.53 -1.75
CA ARG A 527 -27.38 3.47 -1.54
C ARG A 527 -27.74 2.78 -0.24
N THR A 528 -27.04 1.71 0.13
CA THR A 528 -27.21 1.03 1.42
C THR A 528 -26.88 1.95 2.59
N ARG A 529 -25.83 2.80 2.50
CA ARG A 529 -25.49 3.78 3.54
C ARG A 529 -26.48 4.94 3.60
N VAL A 530 -26.64 5.64 2.48
CA VAL A 530 -27.41 6.89 2.37
C VAL A 530 -28.91 6.65 2.52
N GLY A 531 -29.40 5.48 2.12
CA GLY A 531 -30.78 5.05 2.31
C GLY A 531 -31.08 4.48 3.70
N ASP A 532 -30.08 4.31 4.57
CA ASP A 532 -30.25 3.82 5.95
C ASP A 532 -30.46 4.99 6.92
N ARG A 533 -31.68 5.13 7.44
CA ARG A 533 -32.03 6.17 8.42
C ARG A 533 -31.31 5.96 9.74
N PHE A 534 -30.97 4.71 10.05
CA PHE A 534 -30.31 4.30 11.29
C PHE A 534 -28.78 4.14 11.14
N TYR A 535 -28.20 4.54 10.01
CA TYR A 535 -26.75 4.52 9.81
C TYR A 535 -26.04 5.25 10.96
N PHE A 536 -24.99 4.62 11.51
CA PHE A 536 -24.44 5.03 12.82
C PHE A 536 -23.92 6.48 12.89
N GLU A 537 -23.60 7.10 11.75
CA GLU A 537 -23.11 8.48 11.67
C GLU A 537 -24.20 9.53 11.40
N ASN A 538 -25.47 9.14 11.30
CA ASN A 538 -26.59 10.06 11.20
C ASN A 538 -26.84 10.76 12.55
N GLU A 539 -27.30 12.01 12.48
CA GLU A 539 -27.74 12.72 13.68
C GLU A 539 -28.90 11.98 14.34
N ASN A 540 -28.99 12.07 15.67
CA ASN A 540 -30.01 11.39 16.49
C ASN A 540 -29.87 9.86 16.59
N VAL A 541 -28.90 9.24 15.90
CA VAL A 541 -28.56 7.82 16.13
C VAL A 541 -27.71 7.69 17.40
N PHE A 542 -26.56 8.33 17.44
CA PHE A 542 -25.71 8.40 18.63
C PHE A 542 -25.46 9.86 19.01
N SER A 543 -25.27 10.13 20.31
CA SER A 543 -24.67 11.40 20.73
C SER A 543 -23.23 11.50 20.20
N SER A 544 -22.69 12.70 20.04
CA SER A 544 -21.31 12.88 19.53
C SER A 544 -20.27 12.13 20.37
N ARG A 545 -20.50 12.00 21.69
CA ARG A 545 -19.64 11.21 22.59
C ARG A 545 -19.74 9.71 22.32
N GLN A 546 -20.96 9.19 22.11
CA GLN A 546 -21.15 7.78 21.78
C GLN A 546 -20.57 7.46 20.40
N LEU A 547 -20.80 8.33 19.41
CA LEU A 547 -20.23 8.19 18.07
C LEU A 547 -18.70 8.17 18.10
N PHE A 548 -18.08 9.04 18.91
CA PHE A 548 -16.63 9.04 19.11
C PHE A 548 -16.11 7.69 19.67
N GLU A 549 -16.85 7.04 20.57
CA GLU A 549 -16.48 5.71 21.08
C GLU A 549 -16.71 4.61 20.03
N VAL A 550 -17.82 4.65 19.28
CA VAL A 550 -18.12 3.68 18.20
C VAL A 550 -17.07 3.73 17.10
N ARG A 551 -16.56 4.92 16.74
CA ARG A 551 -15.50 5.08 15.73
C ARG A 551 -14.17 4.37 16.09
N LYS A 552 -13.98 3.97 17.35
CA LYS A 552 -12.83 3.17 17.80
C LYS A 552 -12.99 1.66 17.60
N ALA A 553 -14.18 1.17 17.27
CA ALA A 553 -14.43 -0.25 17.04
C ALA A 553 -13.47 -0.79 15.98
N SER A 554 -13.05 -2.05 16.08
CA SER A 554 -12.23 -2.66 15.03
C SER A 554 -12.42 -4.16 15.00
N MET A 555 -12.15 -4.78 13.85
CA MET A 555 -12.28 -6.23 13.72
C MET A 555 -11.34 -6.95 14.70
N ALA A 556 -10.13 -6.41 14.92
CA ALA A 556 -9.19 -6.95 15.90
C ALA A 556 -9.74 -6.91 17.33
N ARG A 557 -10.45 -5.84 17.70
CA ARG A 557 -11.07 -5.72 19.02
C ARG A 557 -12.22 -6.69 19.21
N VAL A 558 -13.11 -6.80 18.22
CA VAL A 558 -14.25 -7.76 18.24
C VAL A 558 -13.73 -9.19 18.40
N LEU A 559 -12.72 -9.60 17.63
CA LEU A 559 -12.11 -10.92 17.76
C LEU A 559 -11.44 -11.13 19.13
N CYS A 560 -10.64 -10.17 19.61
CA CYS A 560 -10.00 -10.29 20.92
C CYS A 560 -10.99 -10.39 22.09
N ASP A 561 -12.14 -9.71 22.03
CA ASP A 561 -13.14 -9.78 23.10
C ASP A 561 -13.96 -11.07 23.07
N ASN A 562 -14.09 -11.72 21.90
CA ASN A 562 -15.10 -12.74 21.66
C ASN A 562 -14.56 -14.09 21.17
N THR A 563 -13.25 -14.22 20.94
CA THR A 563 -12.62 -15.49 20.53
C THR A 563 -11.90 -16.15 21.70
N HIS A 564 -12.39 -17.32 22.13
CA HIS A 564 -11.75 -18.09 23.20
C HIS A 564 -10.31 -18.49 22.84
N GLY A 565 -9.39 -18.34 23.79
CA GLY A 565 -7.98 -18.72 23.60
C GLY A 565 -7.15 -17.74 22.76
N LEU A 566 -7.76 -16.66 22.23
CA LEU A 566 -7.04 -15.63 21.49
C LEU A 566 -6.49 -14.56 22.44
N LYS A 567 -5.18 -14.57 22.68
CA LYS A 567 -4.52 -13.65 23.63
C LYS A 567 -3.82 -12.48 22.95
N GLU A 568 -3.47 -12.66 21.68
CA GLU A 568 -2.73 -11.70 20.91
C GLU A 568 -3.18 -11.74 19.45
N ILE A 569 -3.19 -10.57 18.82
CA ILE A 569 -3.62 -10.38 17.43
C ILE A 569 -2.85 -9.20 16.84
N GLN A 570 -2.80 -9.12 15.53
CA GLN A 570 -2.35 -7.93 14.82
C GLN A 570 -3.32 -6.76 15.05
N LYS A 571 -2.80 -5.52 15.04
CA LYS A 571 -3.62 -4.32 15.30
C LYS A 571 -4.78 -4.15 14.31
N ASN A 572 -4.57 -4.52 13.05
CA ASN A 572 -5.58 -4.57 12.00
C ASN A 572 -5.75 -6.03 11.58
N ALA A 573 -6.88 -6.65 11.97
CA ALA A 573 -7.10 -8.09 11.79
C ALA A 573 -7.23 -8.52 10.33
N PHE A 574 -7.52 -7.60 9.40
CA PHE A 574 -7.61 -7.88 7.97
C PHE A 574 -6.25 -7.95 7.27
N PHE A 575 -5.17 -7.57 7.95
CA PHE A 575 -3.82 -7.53 7.38
C PHE A 575 -2.90 -8.54 8.08
N LEU A 576 -2.02 -9.15 7.29
CA LEU A 576 -1.01 -10.10 7.76
C LEU A 576 -0.05 -9.41 8.74
N VAL A 577 0.69 -10.23 9.48
CA VAL A 577 1.75 -9.74 10.37
C VAL A 577 2.80 -9.02 9.54
N SER A 578 3.13 -7.80 9.95
CA SER A 578 4.27 -7.04 9.43
C SER A 578 4.84 -6.16 10.53
N ASP A 579 5.98 -5.50 10.26
CA ASP A 579 6.61 -4.56 11.21
C ASP A 579 5.67 -3.44 11.70
N SER A 580 4.60 -3.17 10.95
CA SER A 580 3.58 -2.16 11.27
C SER A 580 2.24 -2.65 11.74
N ASN A 581 1.98 -3.93 11.47
CA ASN A 581 0.83 -4.63 11.96
C ASN A 581 1.34 -5.76 12.87
N PRO A 582 2.14 -5.42 13.90
CA PRO A 582 2.73 -6.41 14.77
C PRO A 582 1.63 -7.12 15.54
N VAL A 583 1.91 -8.37 15.90
CA VAL A 583 1.10 -9.08 16.89
C VAL A 583 1.29 -8.39 18.24
N VAL A 584 0.19 -7.97 18.85
CA VAL A 584 0.17 -7.36 20.18
C VAL A 584 -0.79 -8.11 21.09
N PRO A 585 -0.57 -8.10 22.42
CA PRO A 585 -1.55 -8.58 23.37
C PRO A 585 -2.90 -7.86 23.18
N CYS A 586 -3.99 -8.60 23.32
CA CYS A 586 -5.34 -8.08 23.13
C CYS A 586 -5.64 -6.86 24.02
N GLU A 587 -4.99 -6.72 25.17
CA GLU A 587 -5.15 -5.56 26.08
C GLU A 587 -4.56 -4.26 25.52
N GLN A 588 -3.68 -4.34 24.51
CA GLN A 588 -3.08 -3.19 23.83
C GLN A 588 -3.90 -2.69 22.63
N ILE A 589 -4.89 -3.48 22.18
CA ILE A 589 -5.86 -3.02 21.19
C ILE A 589 -6.79 -2.02 21.89
N SER A 590 -6.95 -0.83 21.31
CA SER A 590 -7.71 0.27 21.93
C SER A 590 -9.07 -0.21 22.43
N THR A 591 -9.28 -0.05 23.73
CA THR A 591 -10.53 -0.42 24.40
C THR A 591 -11.38 0.82 24.62
N CYS A 592 -12.71 0.67 24.57
CA CYS A 592 -13.64 1.62 25.16
C CYS A 592 -13.46 1.55 26.69
N ARG A 593 -12.49 2.29 27.26
CA ARG A 593 -12.23 2.25 28.71
C ARG A 593 -13.25 3.07 29.48
N ARG A 594 -13.90 2.38 30.42
CA ARG A 594 -14.68 2.87 31.58
C ARG A 594 -14.13 4.17 32.16
N GLY A 595 -15.00 5.18 32.27
CA GLY A 595 -14.76 6.32 33.15
C GLY A 595 -15.22 6.01 34.57
N VAL A 596 -14.27 5.83 35.50
CA VAL A 596 -14.43 6.19 36.94
C VAL A 596 -13.14 6.75 37.57
N LEU A 597 -11.97 6.72 36.93
CA LEU A 597 -10.71 7.27 37.53
C LEU A 597 -10.02 8.33 36.68
N VAL A 598 -10.76 9.35 36.26
CA VAL A 598 -10.19 10.65 35.87
C VAL A 598 -10.17 11.53 37.11
N CYS A 599 -9.19 11.36 38.01
CA CYS A 599 -8.83 12.43 38.97
C CYS A 599 -7.53 12.25 39.81
N LEU A 600 -6.68 11.23 39.62
CA LEU A 600 -5.58 11.03 40.58
C LEU A 600 -4.21 10.55 40.07
N MET A 601 -3.89 10.67 38.78
CA MET A 601 -2.52 10.45 38.29
C MET A 601 -2.04 11.56 37.35
N LEU A 602 -2.24 12.80 37.76
CA LEU A 602 -1.19 13.81 37.60
C LEU A 602 -0.20 13.53 38.72
N LEU A 603 0.96 12.93 38.40
CA LEU A 603 2.26 13.01 39.08
C LEU A 603 3.09 11.73 38.79
N LEU A 604 4.20 11.94 38.07
CA LEU A 604 5.41 11.10 37.93
C LEU A 604 5.55 10.19 36.67
N PRO A 605 6.79 10.00 36.18
CA PRO A 605 7.14 10.34 34.80
C PRO A 605 7.17 9.12 33.85
N SER A 606 6.86 9.42 32.59
CA SER A 606 6.98 8.51 31.46
C SER A 606 8.44 8.29 31.06
N SER A 607 9.09 7.26 31.62
CA SER A 607 10.40 6.82 31.14
C SER A 607 10.58 5.31 31.29
N ALA A 608 9.78 4.54 30.55
CA ALA A 608 10.11 3.18 30.13
C ALA A 608 9.02 2.73 29.14
N ILE A 609 9.40 1.97 28.11
CA ILE A 609 8.55 1.44 27.02
C ILE A 609 8.32 2.46 25.90
N ARG A 610 9.31 2.63 25.02
CA ARG A 610 9.14 3.04 23.62
C ARG A 610 10.45 2.82 22.87
N THR A 611 10.67 1.60 22.41
CA THR A 611 11.63 1.30 21.34
C THR A 611 11.15 0.06 20.60
N VAL A 612 11.29 0.11 19.27
CA VAL A 612 10.99 -0.94 18.27
C VAL A 612 9.52 -1.19 17.94
N LEU A 613 8.85 -0.29 17.20
CA LEU A 613 7.64 -0.60 16.43
C LEU A 613 7.55 0.30 15.18
N GLY A 614 7.58 -0.29 13.99
CA GLY A 614 7.42 0.37 12.68
C GLY A 614 5.98 0.74 12.36
N VAL A 615 5.26 1.33 13.33
CA VAL A 615 3.92 1.90 13.11
C VAL A 615 4.09 3.16 12.27
N CYS A 616 3.19 3.38 11.31
CA CYS A 616 2.97 4.70 10.72
C CYS A 616 2.83 5.72 11.84
N ARG A 617 3.85 6.55 12.05
CA ARG A 617 3.73 7.67 12.99
C ARG A 617 2.60 8.56 12.48
N LEU A 618 1.45 8.46 13.13
CA LEU A 618 0.52 9.57 13.21
C LEU A 618 1.28 10.68 13.91
N VAL A 619 1.43 11.82 13.24
CA VAL A 619 1.89 13.03 13.91
C VAL A 619 0.80 13.36 14.92
N ALA A 620 1.08 13.14 16.21
CA ALA A 620 0.08 13.19 17.28
C ALA A 620 -0.61 14.56 17.36
N SER A 621 0.14 15.62 17.07
CA SER A 621 -0.28 16.98 16.74
C SER A 621 0.99 17.79 16.48
N CYS A 622 0.97 18.71 15.51
CA CYS A 622 1.97 19.77 15.49
C CYS A 622 1.61 20.82 16.55
N ASP A 623 2.60 21.56 17.00
CA ASP A 623 2.32 22.77 17.76
C ASP A 623 1.77 23.86 16.83
N GLU A 624 1.33 24.99 17.38
CA GLU A 624 0.77 26.11 16.59
C GLU A 624 1.86 26.88 15.79
N GLY A 625 2.95 26.21 15.41
CA GLY A 625 4.09 26.79 14.69
C GLY A 625 5.12 27.49 15.57
N THR A 626 4.97 27.39 16.89
CA THR A 626 5.79 28.07 17.91
C THR A 626 7.15 27.41 18.19
N ALA A 627 7.35 26.17 17.73
CA ALA A 627 8.50 25.36 18.06
C ALA A 627 9.74 25.95 17.37
N PRO A 628 10.80 26.27 18.14
CA PRO A 628 11.97 26.96 17.60
C PRO A 628 12.90 26.06 16.79
N TYR A 629 12.71 24.74 16.80
CA TYR A 629 13.61 23.77 16.19
C TYR A 629 12.88 22.75 15.34
N ARG A 630 13.58 22.29 14.30
CA ARG A 630 13.17 21.14 13.48
C ARG A 630 13.09 19.88 14.33
N THR A 631 12.05 19.09 14.12
CA THR A 631 12.00 17.71 14.59
C THR A 631 13.11 16.88 13.93
N MET A 632 13.47 15.74 14.53
CA MET A 632 14.54 14.87 14.00
C MET A 632 14.10 14.07 12.77
N ASP A 633 12.79 13.86 12.59
CA ASP A 633 12.21 13.14 11.44
C ASP A 633 11.60 14.09 10.40
N GLY A 634 11.84 15.41 10.53
CA GLY A 634 11.33 16.43 9.61
C GLY A 634 9.82 16.72 9.72
N SER A 635 9.09 16.03 10.60
CA SER A 635 7.66 16.25 10.80
C SER A 635 7.36 17.68 11.29
N CYS A 636 6.17 18.19 10.98
CA CYS A 636 5.75 19.56 11.32
C CYS A 636 6.64 20.67 10.73
N ASN A 637 7.39 20.39 9.67
CA ASN A 637 7.99 21.43 8.85
C ASN A 637 6.88 22.24 8.17
N SER A 638 6.04 21.58 7.37
CA SER A 638 4.75 22.13 6.94
C SER A 638 3.70 21.94 8.04
N LEU A 639 3.07 23.03 8.46
CA LEU A 639 1.93 22.98 9.39
C LEU A 639 0.62 22.62 8.67
N TYR A 640 0.57 22.75 7.35
CA TYR A 640 -0.56 22.34 6.52
C TYR A 640 -0.60 20.82 6.35
N ASN A 641 0.54 20.22 5.98
CA ASN A 641 0.71 18.77 5.94
C ASN A 641 1.97 18.37 6.72
N PRO A 642 1.81 17.95 7.99
CA PRO A 642 2.92 17.58 8.87
C PRO A 642 3.84 16.47 8.39
N LEU A 643 3.47 15.74 7.32
CA LEU A 643 4.19 14.60 6.80
C LEU A 643 5.06 14.92 5.57
N TYR A 644 4.95 16.10 4.98
CA TYR A 644 5.78 16.49 3.83
C TYR A 644 7.27 16.45 4.19
N GLY A 645 8.04 15.73 3.37
CA GLY A 645 9.48 15.55 3.56
C GLY A 645 9.91 14.62 4.70
N THR A 646 8.98 13.90 5.35
CA THR A 646 9.33 12.92 6.40
C THR A 646 9.85 11.59 5.82
N PRO A 647 10.73 10.86 6.53
CA PRO A 647 11.15 9.51 6.16
C PRO A 647 9.98 8.51 6.06
N PHE A 648 10.22 7.42 5.34
CA PHE A 648 9.27 6.33 5.07
C PHE A 648 7.97 6.81 4.42
N ARG A 649 8.13 7.70 3.44
CA ARG A 649 7.08 8.22 2.57
C ARG A 649 7.46 8.06 1.10
N PRO A 650 6.46 7.95 0.20
CA PRO A 650 6.73 7.86 -1.23
C PRO A 650 7.55 9.04 -1.74
N TYR A 651 8.47 8.80 -2.68
CA TYR A 651 9.02 9.90 -3.48
C TYR A 651 7.89 10.61 -4.23
N ARG A 652 8.05 11.92 -4.45
CA ARG A 652 7.12 12.68 -5.28
C ARG A 652 7.28 12.27 -6.76
N ARG A 653 6.18 12.15 -7.50
CA ARG A 653 6.20 11.94 -8.96
C ARG A 653 6.01 13.28 -9.67
N LEU A 654 6.96 13.64 -10.55
CA LEU A 654 6.76 14.76 -11.50
C LEU A 654 5.93 14.32 -12.71
N LEU A 655 6.03 13.04 -13.06
CA LEU A 655 5.24 12.36 -14.09
C LEU A 655 4.82 10.99 -13.54
N PRO A 656 3.68 10.43 -13.99
CA PRO A 656 3.23 9.10 -13.59
C PRO A 656 4.30 8.03 -13.79
N ALA A 657 4.26 6.98 -12.96
CA ALA A 657 5.17 5.85 -13.09
C ALA A 657 4.89 5.07 -14.39
N ARG A 658 5.94 4.59 -15.05
CA ARG A 658 5.86 3.74 -16.24
C ARG A 658 6.38 2.34 -15.90
N TYR A 659 5.45 1.41 -15.66
CA TYR A 659 5.71 -0.02 -15.47
C TYR A 659 5.06 -0.83 -16.59
N GLY A 660 5.64 -2.00 -16.92
CA GLY A 660 5.14 -2.88 -17.97
C GLY A 660 3.77 -3.49 -17.68
N ASP A 661 3.45 -3.70 -16.41
CA ASP A 661 2.17 -4.20 -15.90
C ASP A 661 1.29 -3.07 -15.29
N GLY A 662 1.74 -1.82 -15.37
CA GLY A 662 1.11 -0.67 -14.70
C GLY A 662 1.27 -0.62 -13.17
N VAL A 663 1.93 -1.62 -12.57
CA VAL A 663 2.05 -1.77 -11.11
C VAL A 663 3.50 -1.75 -10.67
N ALA A 664 4.32 -2.71 -11.08
CA ALA A 664 5.69 -2.84 -10.61
C ALA A 664 6.64 -3.56 -11.58
N GLU A 665 6.18 -4.22 -12.64
CA GLU A 665 7.07 -4.86 -13.62
C GLU A 665 7.88 -3.79 -14.36
N PRO A 666 9.22 -3.89 -14.47
CA PRO A 666 10.03 -2.93 -15.22
C PRO A 666 9.46 -2.65 -16.61
N ALA A 667 9.53 -1.39 -17.04
CA ALA A 667 9.03 -0.95 -18.34
C ALA A 667 9.56 -1.80 -19.51
N ARG A 668 8.76 -1.88 -20.57
CA ARG A 668 9.09 -2.54 -21.84
C ARG A 668 9.16 -1.50 -22.96
N MET A 669 9.90 -1.82 -24.02
CA MET A 669 9.91 -1.01 -25.24
C MET A 669 8.53 -1.05 -25.90
N SER A 670 8.24 -0.08 -26.76
CA SER A 670 6.99 0.08 -27.51
C SER A 670 6.56 -1.18 -28.27
N THR A 671 7.50 -2.03 -28.70
CA THR A 671 7.22 -3.32 -29.35
C THR A 671 6.90 -4.47 -28.38
N GLY A 672 6.83 -4.22 -27.07
CA GLY A 672 6.65 -5.23 -26.02
C GLY A 672 7.92 -5.98 -25.58
N ARG A 673 9.07 -5.73 -26.23
CA ARG A 673 10.36 -6.35 -25.89
C ARG A 673 10.93 -5.77 -24.57
N PRO A 674 11.74 -6.55 -23.82
CA PRO A 674 12.43 -6.03 -22.65
C PRO A 674 13.36 -4.86 -23.00
N MET A 675 13.53 -3.91 -22.08
CA MET A 675 14.52 -2.83 -22.24
C MET A 675 15.93 -3.37 -22.45
N PRO A 676 16.81 -2.66 -23.19
CA PRO A 676 18.17 -3.11 -23.47
C PRO A 676 18.96 -3.41 -22.20
N ASN A 677 19.91 -4.34 -22.23
CA ASN A 677 20.70 -4.67 -21.06
C ASN A 677 21.48 -3.43 -20.55
N ALA A 678 21.31 -3.08 -19.27
CA ALA A 678 21.87 -1.86 -18.69
C ALA A 678 23.41 -1.81 -18.73
N ARG A 679 24.09 -2.97 -18.66
CA ARG A 679 25.55 -3.05 -18.81
C ARG A 679 25.97 -2.81 -20.26
N GLN A 680 25.23 -3.32 -21.24
CA GLN A 680 25.52 -3.01 -22.65
C GLN A 680 25.35 -1.51 -22.95
N LEU A 681 24.28 -0.90 -22.43
CA LEU A 681 24.07 0.55 -22.54
C LEU A 681 25.21 1.33 -21.89
N SER A 682 25.63 0.93 -20.68
CA SER A 682 26.79 1.52 -20.00
C SER A 682 28.07 1.40 -20.83
N MET A 683 28.31 0.27 -21.50
CA MET A 683 29.51 0.07 -22.32
C MET A 683 29.51 0.83 -23.65
N ASP A 684 28.35 0.92 -24.32
CA ASP A 684 28.26 1.52 -25.66
C ASP A 684 28.04 3.04 -25.64
N LEU A 685 27.21 3.54 -24.71
CA LEU A 685 26.81 4.95 -24.67
C LEU A 685 27.71 5.81 -23.78
N PHE A 686 28.27 5.20 -22.74
CA PHE A 686 29.16 5.87 -21.81
C PHE A 686 30.55 5.26 -21.98
N GLY A 687 31.57 6.02 -22.37
CA GLY A 687 32.90 5.47 -22.62
C GLY A 687 33.66 5.14 -21.32
N GLU A 688 34.94 4.81 -21.47
CA GLU A 688 35.87 4.59 -20.35
C GLU A 688 37.04 5.57 -20.53
N GLY A 689 37.22 6.45 -19.56
CA GLY A 689 38.23 7.50 -19.63
C GLY A 689 38.26 8.36 -18.36
N GLU A 690 39.40 8.95 -18.08
CA GLU A 690 39.62 9.88 -16.98
C GLU A 690 40.10 11.22 -17.57
N GLU A 691 39.16 12.10 -17.88
CA GLU A 691 39.44 13.49 -18.25
C GLU A 691 39.31 14.35 -17.00
N ARG A 692 40.36 15.09 -16.62
CA ARG A 692 40.36 15.90 -15.40
C ARG A 692 39.70 17.25 -15.65
N ASP A 693 38.83 17.66 -14.73
CA ASP A 693 38.21 18.99 -14.78
C ASP A 693 39.27 20.07 -14.58
N GLY A 694 39.25 21.09 -15.43
CA GLY A 694 40.25 22.16 -15.43
C GLY A 694 40.01 23.26 -14.39
N ARG A 695 38.91 23.19 -13.62
CA ARG A 695 38.45 24.29 -12.77
C ARG A 695 38.15 23.87 -11.32
N SER A 696 37.58 22.69 -11.12
CA SER A 696 36.97 22.27 -9.87
C SER A 696 37.70 21.11 -9.22
N THR A 697 37.71 21.10 -7.89
CA THR A 697 38.40 20.10 -7.07
C THR A 697 37.48 18.95 -6.69
N ILE A 698 38.03 17.82 -6.22
CA ILE A 698 37.23 16.66 -5.78
C ILE A 698 36.14 17.01 -4.77
N ILE A 699 36.35 17.99 -3.89
CA ILE A 699 35.33 18.36 -2.91
C ILE A 699 34.03 18.83 -3.58
N ASN A 700 34.06 19.37 -4.80
CA ASN A 700 32.86 19.74 -5.55
C ASN A 700 31.97 18.51 -5.81
N MET A 701 32.54 17.42 -6.34
CA MET A 701 31.82 16.17 -6.56
C MET A 701 31.40 15.52 -5.22
N GLN A 702 32.31 15.49 -4.24
CA GLN A 702 32.05 14.82 -2.96
C GLN A 702 30.98 15.53 -2.13
N PHE A 703 30.90 16.87 -2.21
CA PHE A 703 29.87 17.65 -1.55
C PHE A 703 28.50 17.45 -2.21
N GLY A 704 28.45 17.21 -3.53
CA GLY A 704 27.24 16.73 -4.20
C GLY A 704 26.75 15.39 -3.65
N GLN A 705 27.65 14.46 -3.36
CA GLN A 705 27.28 13.21 -2.70
C GLN A 705 26.76 13.44 -1.27
N LEU A 706 27.36 14.36 -0.51
CA LEU A 706 26.88 14.74 0.83
C LEU A 706 25.43 15.26 0.76
N VAL A 707 25.15 16.18 -0.17
CA VAL A 707 23.79 16.71 -0.43
C VAL A 707 22.82 15.60 -0.83
N ALA A 708 23.25 14.67 -1.69
CA ALA A 708 22.39 13.57 -2.14
C ALA A 708 21.98 12.68 -0.97
N HIS A 709 22.92 12.44 -0.05
CA HIS A 709 22.71 11.56 1.09
C HIS A 709 21.84 12.21 2.17
N ASP A 710 21.86 13.54 2.29
CA ASP A 710 20.99 14.26 3.22
C ASP A 710 19.53 14.25 2.75
N MET A 711 19.29 14.36 1.44
CA MET A 711 17.93 14.49 0.89
C MET A 711 17.29 13.18 0.44
N SER A 712 18.09 12.19 0.02
CA SER A 712 17.57 11.01 -0.67
C SER A 712 18.27 9.73 -0.27
N PHE A 713 17.45 8.75 0.10
CA PHE A 713 17.86 7.36 0.29
C PHE A 713 16.62 6.50 0.13
N THR A 714 16.65 5.53 -0.77
CA THR A 714 15.50 4.63 -0.90
C THR A 714 15.54 3.57 0.19
N ALA A 715 14.41 3.35 0.87
CA ALA A 715 14.30 2.28 1.85
C ALA A 715 14.60 0.92 1.19
N ASP A 716 15.49 0.15 1.80
CA ASP A 716 15.96 -1.13 1.26
C ASP A 716 15.94 -2.23 2.33
N VAL A 717 16.14 -3.48 1.91
CA VAL A 717 16.32 -4.65 2.77
C VAL A 717 17.79 -5.04 2.76
N PHE A 718 18.46 -4.92 3.91
CA PHE A 718 19.84 -5.34 4.05
C PHE A 718 19.95 -6.86 4.09
N GLY A 719 20.97 -7.42 3.40
CA GLY A 719 21.39 -8.82 3.57
C GLY A 719 21.01 -9.80 2.45
N VAL A 720 20.08 -9.46 1.54
CA VAL A 720 19.72 -10.34 0.41
C VAL A 720 20.68 -10.10 -0.77
N LYS A 721 21.29 -11.18 -1.29
CA LYS A 721 22.15 -11.12 -2.48
C LYS A 721 21.48 -11.83 -3.65
N CYS A 722 21.17 -11.08 -4.70
CA CYS A 722 20.53 -11.58 -5.92
C CYS A 722 21.52 -12.24 -6.89
N CYS A 723 22.79 -11.91 -6.73
CA CYS A 723 23.88 -12.49 -7.50
C CYS A 723 25.08 -12.75 -6.57
N PRO A 724 25.00 -13.77 -5.70
CA PRO A 724 26.04 -14.05 -4.72
C PRO A 724 27.35 -14.39 -5.43
N ASN A 725 28.42 -13.68 -5.08
CA ASN A 725 29.76 -13.83 -5.68
C ASN A 725 29.77 -13.71 -7.22
N GLY A 726 28.87 -12.89 -7.78
CA GLY A 726 28.78 -12.70 -9.23
C GLY A 726 28.15 -13.87 -9.98
N LYS A 727 27.49 -14.81 -9.29
CA LYS A 727 26.85 -15.99 -9.89
C LYS A 727 25.34 -15.86 -9.99
N ARG A 728 24.78 -16.36 -11.10
CA ARG A 728 23.34 -16.44 -11.33
C ARG A 728 22.70 -17.44 -10.37
N ILE A 729 21.53 -17.06 -9.87
CA ILE A 729 20.61 -17.98 -9.18
C ILE A 729 19.55 -18.41 -10.22
N PRO A 730 19.18 -19.70 -10.28
CA PRO A 730 18.04 -20.13 -11.11
C PRO A 730 16.78 -19.33 -10.81
N THR A 731 15.99 -18.98 -11.84
CA THR A 731 14.85 -18.06 -11.72
C THR A 731 13.79 -18.53 -10.72
N ASP A 732 13.60 -19.84 -10.61
CA ASP A 732 12.71 -20.53 -9.65
C ASP A 732 13.17 -20.43 -8.20
N LEU A 733 14.47 -20.17 -7.96
CA LEU A 733 15.08 -20.01 -6.64
C LEU A 733 15.40 -18.54 -6.32
N LEU A 734 15.07 -17.62 -7.23
CA LEU A 734 15.39 -16.22 -7.09
C LEU A 734 14.48 -15.59 -6.00
N PRO A 735 15.05 -14.92 -4.97
CA PRO A 735 14.22 -14.26 -3.96
C PRO A 735 13.23 -13.26 -4.58
N PRO A 736 12.01 -13.08 -4.03
CA PRO A 736 10.91 -12.36 -4.68
C PRO A 736 11.21 -10.91 -5.12
N ARG A 737 12.19 -10.26 -4.50
CA ARG A 737 12.60 -8.88 -4.78
C ARG A 737 13.87 -8.76 -5.61
N CYS A 738 14.43 -9.87 -6.05
CA CYS A 738 15.67 -9.82 -6.79
C CYS A 738 15.46 -9.40 -8.24
N MET A 739 16.26 -8.43 -8.67
CA MET A 739 16.29 -7.94 -10.04
C MET A 739 17.76 -7.94 -10.48
N PRO A 740 18.35 -9.14 -10.70
CA PRO A 740 19.77 -9.25 -11.04
C PRO A 740 20.05 -8.55 -12.36
N LEU A 741 21.14 -7.77 -12.38
CA LEU A 741 21.60 -7.12 -13.61
C LEU A 741 22.53 -8.10 -14.32
N GLU A 742 22.05 -8.66 -15.42
CA GLU A 742 22.78 -9.69 -16.16
C GLU A 742 24.03 -9.15 -16.84
N VAL A 743 25.16 -9.87 -16.71
CA VAL A 743 26.36 -9.59 -17.51
C VAL A 743 26.20 -10.27 -18.87
N PRO A 744 26.28 -9.51 -19.98
CA PRO A 744 26.23 -10.05 -21.33
C PRO A 744 27.38 -11.02 -21.62
N PRO A 745 27.17 -12.08 -22.43
CA PRO A 745 28.24 -13.01 -22.80
C PRO A 745 29.40 -12.36 -23.56
N ASP A 746 29.14 -11.25 -24.26
CA ASP A 746 30.10 -10.46 -25.02
C ASP A 746 30.76 -9.34 -24.20
N ASP A 747 30.51 -9.26 -22.89
CA ASP A 747 31.18 -8.31 -22.01
C ASP A 747 32.70 -8.59 -21.98
N PRO A 748 33.56 -7.59 -22.26
CA PRO A 748 35.00 -7.82 -22.40
C PRO A 748 35.76 -7.87 -21.07
N VAL A 749 35.13 -7.56 -19.93
CA VAL A 749 35.81 -7.33 -18.65
C VAL A 749 35.32 -8.27 -17.56
N LEU A 750 34.02 -8.23 -17.23
CA LEU A 750 33.48 -8.92 -16.06
C LEU A 750 33.57 -10.46 -16.15
N PRO A 751 33.42 -11.09 -17.33
CA PRO A 751 33.64 -12.53 -17.49
C PRO A 751 35.07 -12.98 -17.18
N LEU A 752 36.09 -12.11 -17.31
CA LEU A 752 37.48 -12.43 -16.91
C LEU A 752 37.61 -12.66 -15.40
N GLY A 753 36.69 -12.09 -14.61
CA GLY A 753 36.55 -12.32 -13.18
C GLY A 753 35.53 -13.39 -12.81
N ASP A 754 35.03 -14.16 -13.78
CA ASP A 754 33.99 -15.17 -13.60
C ASP A 754 32.67 -14.59 -13.04
N ILE A 755 32.36 -13.33 -13.37
CA ILE A 755 31.15 -12.60 -12.98
C ILE A 755 30.10 -12.71 -14.10
N GLN A 756 28.93 -13.25 -13.77
CA GLN A 756 27.80 -13.51 -14.68
C GLN A 756 26.61 -12.56 -14.47
N CYS A 757 26.51 -11.96 -13.29
CA CYS A 757 25.50 -10.94 -12.97
C CYS A 757 26.03 -9.98 -11.89
N MET A 758 25.33 -8.86 -11.70
CA MET A 758 25.53 -7.93 -10.60
C MET A 758 24.28 -7.96 -9.69
N SER A 759 24.52 -7.97 -8.38
CA SER A 759 23.44 -8.08 -7.40
C SER A 759 22.69 -6.76 -7.27
N MET A 760 21.40 -6.76 -7.60
CA MET A 760 20.50 -5.64 -7.34
C MET A 760 19.18 -6.17 -6.76
N LEU A 761 18.79 -5.57 -5.63
CA LEU A 761 17.50 -5.81 -4.99
C LEU A 761 16.56 -4.67 -5.36
N ARG A 762 15.31 -4.99 -5.67
CA ARG A 762 14.26 -4.00 -5.87
C ARG A 762 14.03 -3.22 -4.58
N THR A 763 13.83 -1.92 -4.71
CA THR A 763 13.62 -0.99 -3.60
C THR A 763 12.29 -1.21 -2.89
N LYS A 764 12.17 -0.84 -1.60
CA LYS A 764 10.90 -0.94 -0.89
C LYS A 764 9.91 0.05 -1.48
N THR A 765 8.69 -0.41 -1.69
CA THR A 765 7.61 0.41 -2.25
C THR A 765 6.40 0.48 -1.34
N THR A 766 5.44 1.32 -1.69
CA THR A 766 4.09 1.38 -1.13
C THR A 766 3.39 0.02 -1.12
N LEU A 767 3.68 -0.89 -2.06
CA LEU A 767 3.11 -2.25 -2.06
C LEU A 767 3.48 -3.06 -0.82
N GLU A 768 4.62 -2.73 -0.21
CA GLU A 768 5.17 -3.41 0.95
C GLU A 768 5.12 -2.51 2.20
N HIS A 769 4.65 -1.26 2.06
CA HIS A 769 4.67 -0.30 3.16
C HIS A 769 3.32 -0.21 3.91
N PRO A 770 3.36 -0.36 5.23
CA PRO A 770 2.23 -0.19 6.15
C PRO A 770 1.34 1.05 6.00
N CYS A 771 1.96 2.15 5.58
CA CYS A 771 1.37 3.49 5.57
C CYS A 771 0.86 3.90 4.20
N ALA A 772 1.01 3.02 3.22
CA ALA A 772 0.52 3.25 1.89
C ALA A 772 -0.91 2.71 1.81
N THR A 773 -1.87 3.63 1.81
CA THR A 773 -3.29 3.33 1.58
C THR A 773 -3.62 3.12 0.10
N ASN A 774 -2.64 3.27 -0.80
CA ASN A 774 -2.81 3.02 -2.23
C ASN A 774 -2.37 1.59 -2.57
N TYR A 775 -3.33 0.77 -3.03
CA TYR A 775 -3.08 -0.54 -3.65
C TYR A 775 -2.75 -0.43 -5.15
N GLY A 776 -2.57 0.80 -5.67
CA GLY A 776 -2.21 1.10 -7.05
C GLY A 776 -0.73 0.90 -7.39
N THR A 777 -0.21 1.72 -8.30
CA THR A 777 1.17 1.63 -8.82
C THR A 777 2.23 1.73 -7.71
N ALA A 778 3.31 0.96 -7.85
CA ALA A 778 4.39 0.88 -6.87
C ALA A 778 5.16 2.19 -6.78
N GLU A 779 5.20 2.77 -5.58
CA GLU A 779 5.95 3.99 -5.31
C GLU A 779 7.05 3.75 -4.29
N GLN A 780 8.28 4.09 -4.64
CA GLN A 780 9.45 3.88 -3.78
C GLN A 780 9.41 4.81 -2.58
N LEU A 781 9.93 4.35 -1.45
CA LEU A 781 9.93 5.11 -0.21
C LEU A 781 11.29 5.74 0.07
N ALA A 782 11.31 6.99 0.50
CA ALA A 782 12.48 7.61 1.11
C ALA A 782 12.69 7.05 2.54
N SER A 783 13.93 6.93 3.01
CA SER A 783 14.27 6.57 4.40
C SER A 783 15.02 7.69 5.14
N VAL A 784 15.25 8.83 4.48
CA VAL A 784 15.82 10.05 5.06
C VAL A 784 14.84 11.21 4.94
N THR A 785 15.07 12.30 5.68
CA THR A 785 14.29 13.53 5.52
C THR A 785 14.55 14.14 4.13
N ALA A 786 13.61 14.91 3.60
CA ALA A 786 13.77 15.57 2.30
C ALA A 786 14.51 16.93 2.40
N PHE A 787 14.86 17.35 3.62
CA PHE A 787 15.41 18.67 3.90
C PHE A 787 16.93 18.65 3.89
N LEU A 788 17.53 19.82 3.72
CA LEU A 788 18.97 20.02 3.90
C LEU A 788 19.23 20.31 5.38
N ASP A 789 19.16 19.28 6.22
CA ASP A 789 19.17 19.38 7.68
C ASP A 789 20.30 18.57 8.37
N LEU A 790 21.29 18.12 7.59
CA LEU A 790 22.43 17.33 8.04
C LEU A 790 21.99 16.05 8.80
N SER A 791 20.91 15.42 8.36
CA SER A 791 20.48 14.09 8.81
C SER A 791 21.60 13.04 8.70
N ILE A 792 22.55 13.22 7.77
CA ILE A 792 23.77 12.41 7.68
C ILE A 792 24.65 12.45 8.94
N VAL A 793 24.60 13.55 9.71
CA VAL A 793 25.27 13.71 11.00
C VAL A 793 24.34 13.40 12.15
N TYR A 794 23.09 13.88 12.10
CA TYR A 794 22.17 13.88 13.24
C TYR A 794 21.19 12.71 13.29
N GLY A 795 21.07 11.91 12.23
CA GLY A 795 20.07 10.85 12.07
C GLY A 795 18.70 11.38 11.61
N ASN A 796 17.79 10.45 11.36
CA ASN A 796 16.45 10.70 10.78
C ASN A 796 15.32 10.41 11.76
N SER A 797 15.66 10.15 13.03
CA SER A 797 14.69 9.95 14.10
C SER A 797 15.27 10.36 15.45
N ARG A 798 14.40 10.67 16.41
CA ARG A 798 14.81 11.00 17.78
C ARG A 798 15.66 9.89 18.43
N GLU A 799 15.40 8.63 18.11
CA GLU A 799 16.15 7.49 18.64
C GLU A 799 17.56 7.43 18.06
N GLU A 800 17.68 7.55 16.74
CA GLU A 800 18.99 7.62 16.06
C GLU A 800 19.81 8.80 16.58
N THR A 801 19.23 10.00 16.65
CA THR A 801 19.91 11.18 17.20
C THR A 801 20.35 10.97 18.65
N ALA A 802 19.50 10.36 19.49
CA ALA A 802 19.86 10.08 20.87
C ALA A 802 21.04 9.11 20.98
N ASN A 803 21.14 8.13 20.08
CA ASN A 803 22.25 7.19 20.01
C ASN A 803 23.54 7.79 19.43
N LEU A 804 23.52 9.05 18.97
CA LEU A 804 24.68 9.77 18.45
C LEU A 804 25.16 10.87 19.40
N ARG A 805 24.42 11.17 20.47
CA ARG A 805 24.68 12.25 21.43
C ARG A 805 25.40 11.75 22.68
N GLU A 806 26.27 12.61 23.23
CA GLU A 806 26.88 12.39 24.55
C GLU A 806 25.87 12.64 25.68
N HIS A 807 24.79 13.40 25.41
CA HIS A 807 23.82 13.91 26.41
C HIS A 807 24.48 14.70 27.54
N ARG A 808 25.58 15.38 27.19
CA ARG A 808 26.29 16.30 28.07
C ARG A 808 26.84 17.48 27.27
N ALA A 809 26.59 18.69 27.78
CA ALA A 809 27.08 19.96 27.22
C ALA A 809 26.69 20.19 25.74
N GLY A 810 25.62 19.57 25.28
CA GLY A 810 25.13 19.62 23.91
C GLY A 810 26.00 18.86 22.90
N LEU A 811 26.90 17.98 23.35
CA LEU A 811 27.89 17.32 22.49
C LEU A 811 27.35 16.07 21.79
N MET A 812 27.88 15.81 20.60
CA MET A 812 27.80 14.53 19.90
C MET A 812 28.94 13.61 20.34
N MET A 813 28.67 12.31 20.34
CA MET A 813 29.68 11.32 20.75
C MET A 813 30.88 11.31 19.82
N VAL A 814 32.06 11.30 20.43
CA VAL A 814 33.34 11.07 19.76
C VAL A 814 34.19 10.15 20.62
N GLU A 815 35.09 9.40 19.98
CA GLU A 815 36.12 8.61 20.63
C GLU A 815 37.49 9.23 20.33
N HIS A 816 38.29 9.42 21.38
CA HIS A 816 39.65 9.93 21.23
C HIS A 816 40.61 8.79 20.92
N ARG A 817 41.13 8.74 19.69
CA ARG A 817 42.08 7.73 19.22
C ARG A 817 43.25 8.39 18.51
N HIS A 818 44.47 7.92 18.82
CA HIS A 818 45.70 8.40 18.20
C HIS A 818 45.90 9.93 18.26
N GLY A 819 45.42 10.59 19.32
CA GLY A 819 45.53 12.04 19.49
C GLY A 819 44.41 12.85 18.81
N GLN A 820 43.44 12.21 18.17
CA GLN A 820 42.37 12.85 17.41
C GLN A 820 40.99 12.36 17.87
N ASP A 821 39.98 13.21 17.67
CA ASP A 821 38.58 12.84 17.89
C ASP A 821 37.98 12.23 16.62
N TRP A 822 37.32 11.08 16.79
CA TRP A 822 36.70 10.31 15.72
C TRP A 822 35.25 9.97 16.06
N PRO A 823 34.40 9.67 15.07
CA PRO A 823 33.11 9.06 15.36
C PRO A 823 33.30 7.73 16.12
N PRO A 824 32.32 7.35 16.97
CA PRO A 824 32.33 6.07 17.64
C PRO A 824 32.33 4.89 16.66
N THR A 825 32.76 3.73 17.13
CA THR A 825 32.70 2.50 16.31
C THR A 825 31.25 2.05 16.14
N ASN A 826 30.88 1.64 14.92
CA ASN A 826 29.54 1.13 14.64
C ASN A 826 29.37 -0.30 15.17
N PRO A 827 28.37 -0.58 16.03
CA PRO A 827 28.14 -1.93 16.54
C PRO A 827 27.79 -2.95 15.44
N ASN A 828 27.30 -2.51 14.28
CA ASN A 828 26.93 -3.34 13.12
C ASN A 828 27.97 -3.29 11.99
N ALA A 829 29.25 -3.08 12.33
CA ALA A 829 30.33 -2.84 11.37
C ALA A 829 30.42 -3.85 10.21
N THR A 830 30.21 -5.14 10.46
CA THR A 830 30.30 -6.21 9.45
C THR A 830 29.23 -6.16 8.36
N HIS A 831 28.09 -5.53 8.63
CA HIS A 831 27.01 -5.39 7.65
C HIS A 831 27.18 -4.15 6.76
N LEU A 832 27.82 -3.10 7.29
CA LEU A 832 27.95 -1.80 6.63
C LEU A 832 29.30 -1.64 5.92
N CYS A 833 30.38 -2.01 6.59
CA CYS A 833 31.74 -1.88 6.12
C CYS A 833 32.35 -3.23 5.72
N GLN A 834 33.44 -3.19 4.96
CA GLN A 834 34.21 -4.36 4.57
C GLN A 834 35.38 -4.57 5.52
N MET A 835 35.15 -5.39 6.54
CA MET A 835 36.14 -5.73 7.54
C MET A 835 37.05 -6.85 7.01
N ARG A 836 38.37 -6.63 6.97
CA ARG A 836 39.41 -7.64 6.73
C ARG A 836 39.93 -8.23 8.02
N ASP A 837 39.92 -7.44 9.09
CA ASP A 837 40.30 -7.86 10.43
C ASP A 837 39.38 -7.22 11.48
N LYS A 838 39.51 -7.66 12.74
CA LYS A 838 38.68 -7.14 13.85
C LYS A 838 39.07 -5.73 14.31
N SER A 839 40.22 -5.22 13.89
CA SER A 839 40.72 -3.87 14.18
C SER A 839 40.36 -2.84 13.11
N ASP A 840 39.85 -3.27 11.95
CA ASP A 840 39.30 -2.36 10.95
C ASP A 840 38.19 -1.49 11.57
N VAL A 841 38.11 -0.24 11.12
CA VAL A 841 37.16 0.74 11.64
C VAL A 841 35.93 0.84 10.73
N CYS A 842 34.76 1.03 11.34
CA CYS A 842 33.52 1.42 10.69
C CYS A 842 32.82 2.42 11.59
N TYR A 843 32.52 3.62 11.10
CA TYR A 843 32.03 4.72 11.93
C TYR A 843 30.52 4.64 12.15
N LEU A 844 30.07 4.96 13.37
CA LEU A 844 28.67 5.18 13.72
C LEU A 844 28.28 6.61 13.32
N THR A 845 27.31 6.74 12.43
CA THR A 845 26.92 8.00 11.79
C THR A 845 25.39 8.09 11.63
N GLY A 846 24.86 9.28 11.33
CA GLY A 846 23.43 9.50 11.10
C GLY A 846 22.89 8.87 9.82
N ASP A 847 23.75 8.67 8.82
CA ASP A 847 23.42 7.94 7.58
C ASP A 847 24.32 6.70 7.41
N LEU A 848 23.72 5.57 7.02
CA LEU A 848 24.38 4.27 6.88
C LEU A 848 25.44 4.23 5.76
N ARG A 849 25.34 5.11 4.77
CA ARG A 849 26.25 5.20 3.63
C ARG A 849 27.44 6.12 3.89
N SER A 850 27.51 6.79 5.03
CA SER A 850 28.63 7.70 5.36
C SER A 850 29.98 7.02 5.20
N ASN A 851 30.07 5.72 5.52
CA ASN A 851 31.29 4.91 5.39
C ASN A 851 31.64 4.49 3.94
N GLN A 852 30.89 4.92 2.92
CA GLN A 852 31.01 4.42 1.55
C GLN A 852 32.35 4.77 0.89
N SER A 853 32.87 6.00 1.09
CA SER A 853 34.16 6.45 0.55
C SER A 853 34.94 7.25 1.60
N PRO A 854 36.29 7.27 1.55
CA PRO A 854 37.10 8.02 2.51
C PRO A 854 36.76 9.53 2.55
N HIS A 855 36.51 10.14 1.38
CA HIS A 855 36.20 11.57 1.30
C HIS A 855 34.80 11.91 1.83
N LEU A 856 33.78 11.05 1.66
CA LEU A 856 32.47 11.25 2.27
C LEU A 856 32.57 11.23 3.80
N VAL A 857 33.34 10.28 4.34
CA VAL A 857 33.59 10.19 5.79
C VAL A 857 34.26 11.45 6.32
N ILE A 858 35.25 12.01 5.59
CA ILE A 858 35.89 13.27 6.01
C ILE A 858 34.85 14.39 6.15
N LEU A 859 33.94 14.55 5.18
CA LEU A 859 32.90 15.58 5.28
C LEU A 859 31.94 15.34 6.45
N GLN A 860 31.59 14.08 6.72
CA GLN A 860 30.76 13.72 7.87
C GLN A 860 31.46 14.04 9.21
N ILE A 861 32.75 13.68 9.34
CA ILE A 861 33.56 13.96 10.54
C ILE A 861 33.68 15.46 10.76
N VAL A 862 33.93 16.23 9.70
CA VAL A 862 34.08 17.68 9.77
C VAL A 862 32.81 18.35 10.31
N HIS A 863 31.62 17.94 9.87
CA HIS A 863 30.37 18.48 10.42
C HIS A 863 30.06 17.98 11.84
N LEU A 864 30.47 16.76 12.21
CA LEU A 864 30.37 16.26 13.57
C LEU A 864 31.24 17.08 14.54
N LEU A 865 32.50 17.30 14.17
CA LEU A 865 33.43 18.09 14.97
C LEU A 865 33.01 19.57 15.04
N GLU A 866 32.45 20.10 13.96
CA GLU A 866 31.94 21.47 13.95
C GLU A 866 30.80 21.63 14.94
N HIS A 867 29.89 20.66 15.03
CA HIS A 867 28.83 20.68 16.04
C HIS A 867 29.42 20.73 17.46
N ASN A 868 30.42 19.91 17.75
CA ASN A 868 31.07 19.89 19.06
C ASN A 868 31.84 21.19 19.35
N ARG A 869 32.47 21.81 18.35
CA ARG A 869 33.10 23.12 18.48
C ARG A 869 32.06 24.20 18.83
N LEU A 870 30.97 24.26 18.07
CA LEU A 870 29.87 25.20 18.28
C LEU A 870 29.24 25.02 19.68
N ALA A 871 28.94 23.79 20.10
CA ALA A 871 28.35 23.51 21.40
C ALA A 871 29.26 23.97 22.56
N ARG A 872 30.58 23.75 22.47
CA ARG A 872 31.55 24.22 23.48
C ARG A 872 31.60 25.74 23.56
N GLU A 873 31.66 26.42 22.42
CA GLU A 873 31.69 27.89 22.39
C GLU A 873 30.38 28.51 22.88
N LEU A 874 29.25 27.94 22.50
CA LEU A 874 27.92 28.36 22.99
C LEU A 874 27.78 28.13 24.50
N ALA A 875 28.34 27.06 25.06
CA ALA A 875 28.34 26.81 26.50
C ALA A 875 29.15 27.85 27.27
N VAL A 876 30.24 28.35 26.68
CA VAL A 876 31.04 29.46 27.24
C VAL A 876 30.27 30.79 27.12
N LEU A 877 29.64 31.04 25.98
CA LEU A 877 28.88 32.28 25.74
C LEU A 877 27.60 32.36 26.56
N ASN A 878 26.94 31.22 26.78
CA ASN A 878 25.67 31.10 27.46
C ASN A 878 25.72 30.03 28.57
N PRO A 879 26.39 30.29 29.72
CA PRO A 879 26.62 29.29 30.77
C PRO A 879 25.36 28.71 31.42
N CYS A 880 24.20 29.34 31.22
CA CYS A 880 22.91 28.90 31.76
C CYS A 880 22.13 27.97 30.82
N TRP A 881 22.60 27.74 29.59
CA TRP A 881 21.94 26.82 28.67
C TRP A 881 22.17 25.37 29.11
N ASP A 882 21.11 24.57 29.03
CA ASP A 882 21.18 23.14 29.31
C ASP A 882 21.70 22.34 28.10
N ASP A 883 21.87 21.03 28.29
CA ASP A 883 22.34 20.11 27.25
C ASP A 883 21.50 20.19 25.97
N GLU A 884 20.17 20.20 26.12
CA GLU A 884 19.26 20.19 24.98
C GLU A 884 19.30 21.51 24.21
N ARG A 885 19.33 22.65 24.89
CA ARG A 885 19.44 23.96 24.24
C ARG A 885 20.77 24.08 23.49
N LEU A 886 21.87 23.68 24.11
CA LEU A 886 23.20 23.70 23.48
C LEU A 886 23.23 22.83 22.23
N PHE A 887 22.70 21.60 22.32
CA PHE A 887 22.61 20.67 21.20
C PHE A 887 21.78 21.28 20.04
N GLN A 888 20.58 21.80 20.34
CA GLN A 888 19.69 22.32 19.30
C GLN A 888 20.25 23.57 18.62
N GLU A 889 20.87 24.48 19.36
CA GLU A 889 21.49 25.68 18.78
C GLU A 889 22.74 25.33 17.96
N ALA A 890 23.62 24.45 18.46
CA ALA A 890 24.77 23.98 17.69
C ALA A 890 24.35 23.25 16.40
N ARG A 891 23.33 22.37 16.48
CA ARG A 891 22.71 21.72 15.32
C ARG A 891 22.17 22.74 14.33
N ARG A 892 21.37 23.69 14.81
CA ARG A 892 20.72 24.72 14.01
C ARG A 892 21.74 25.60 13.27
N ILE A 893 22.80 26.05 13.95
CA ILE A 893 23.87 26.86 13.35
C ILE A 893 24.63 26.04 12.30
N ASN A 894 24.99 24.79 12.59
CA ASN A 894 25.69 23.93 11.63
C ASN A 894 24.85 23.69 10.36
N ILE A 895 23.54 23.46 10.51
CA ILE A 895 22.60 23.37 9.39
C ILE A 895 22.54 24.69 8.62
N GLY A 896 22.48 25.84 9.30
CA GLY A 896 22.49 27.15 8.63
C GLY A 896 23.77 27.39 7.82
N LYS A 897 24.94 27.02 8.36
CA LYS A 897 26.23 27.05 7.64
C LYS A 897 26.19 26.14 6.41
N TYR A 898 25.69 24.92 6.57
CA TYR A 898 25.55 23.95 5.49
C TYR A 898 24.62 24.44 4.37
N GLN A 899 23.42 24.92 4.70
CA GLN A 899 22.46 25.45 3.73
C GLN A 899 23.03 26.67 2.98
N SER A 900 23.76 27.55 3.67
CA SER A 900 24.45 28.67 3.04
C SER A 900 25.49 28.18 2.01
N ILE A 901 26.35 27.23 2.39
CA ILE A 901 27.36 26.67 1.47
C ILE A 901 26.67 26.00 0.26
N VAL A 902 25.59 25.25 0.48
CA VAL A 902 24.84 24.58 -0.61
C VAL A 902 24.31 25.61 -1.63
N TYR A 903 23.56 26.63 -1.20
CA TYR A 903 22.89 27.55 -2.13
C TYR A 903 23.80 28.67 -2.65
N ASN A 904 24.72 29.18 -1.82
CA ASN A 904 25.50 30.36 -2.17
C ASN A 904 26.82 30.02 -2.87
N ASP A 905 27.45 28.89 -2.51
CA ASP A 905 28.76 28.53 -3.02
C ASP A 905 28.68 27.37 -4.03
N TRP A 906 27.98 26.29 -3.66
CA TRP A 906 28.05 25.03 -4.39
C TRP A 906 27.11 24.95 -5.61
N LEU A 907 25.79 25.09 -5.41
CA LEU A 907 24.79 25.00 -6.48
C LEU A 907 25.06 25.95 -7.67
N PRO A 908 25.54 27.20 -7.47
CA PRO A 908 25.82 28.10 -8.59
C PRO A 908 26.89 27.61 -9.55
N MET A 909 27.81 26.74 -9.10
CA MET A 909 28.82 26.12 -9.97
C MET A 909 28.22 25.00 -10.82
N TYR A 910 27.23 24.29 -10.29
CA TYR A 910 26.63 23.11 -10.94
C TYR A 910 25.46 23.50 -11.87
N MET A 911 24.59 24.40 -11.42
CA MET A 911 23.37 24.78 -12.14
C MET A 911 23.50 26.13 -12.85
N GLY A 912 24.54 26.89 -12.55
CA GLY A 912 24.75 28.24 -13.08
C GLY A 912 24.00 29.30 -12.29
N ARG A 913 24.74 30.30 -11.81
CA ARG A 913 24.17 31.41 -11.02
C ARG A 913 23.02 32.12 -11.73
N GLU A 914 23.16 32.42 -13.02
CA GLU A 914 22.12 33.09 -13.81
C GLU A 914 20.85 32.23 -13.94
N ASN A 915 20.99 30.91 -14.13
CA ASN A 915 19.85 30.00 -14.16
C ASN A 915 19.14 29.97 -12.80
N MET A 916 19.89 29.95 -11.70
CA MET A 916 19.32 29.98 -10.34
C MET A 916 18.60 31.29 -10.03
N LEU A 917 19.15 32.44 -10.44
CA LEU A 917 18.50 33.74 -10.31
C LEU A 917 17.20 33.78 -11.13
N LYS A 918 17.27 33.35 -12.40
CA LYS A 918 16.12 33.33 -13.31
C LYS A 918 14.94 32.50 -12.78
N HIS A 919 15.20 31.42 -12.04
CA HIS A 919 14.17 30.52 -11.52
C HIS A 919 13.88 30.72 -10.02
N GLY A 920 14.39 31.79 -9.41
CA GLY A 920 14.08 32.18 -8.03
C GLY A 920 14.72 31.30 -6.95
N LEU A 921 15.78 30.55 -7.27
CA LEU A 921 16.58 29.84 -6.26
C LEU A 921 17.56 30.79 -5.55
N LEU A 922 18.00 31.83 -6.25
CA LEU A 922 18.77 32.94 -5.72
C LEU A 922 18.02 34.26 -5.95
N HIS A 923 18.31 35.26 -5.13
CA HIS A 923 17.67 36.57 -5.19
C HIS A 923 18.72 37.68 -5.23
N GLU A 924 18.49 38.72 -6.06
CA GLU A 924 19.40 39.87 -6.19
C GLU A 924 19.25 40.90 -5.06
N GLY A 925 18.17 40.81 -4.28
CA GLY A 925 17.90 41.65 -3.13
C GLY A 925 17.14 40.89 -2.06
N ALA A 926 17.53 41.12 -0.81
CA ALA A 926 16.77 40.70 0.37
C ALA A 926 15.83 41.83 0.82
N ASP A 927 14.90 41.56 1.73
CA ASP A 927 14.10 42.62 2.35
C ASP A 927 14.97 43.62 3.14
N ALA A 928 14.35 44.68 3.69
CA ALA A 928 15.07 45.73 4.42
C ALA A 928 15.91 45.20 5.60
N ASP A 929 15.56 44.03 6.14
CA ASP A 929 16.24 43.38 7.26
C ASP A 929 17.21 42.27 6.81
N GLY A 930 17.28 41.99 5.51
CA GLY A 930 18.22 41.05 4.90
C GLY A 930 17.68 39.64 4.69
N PHE A 931 16.37 39.40 4.81
CA PHE A 931 15.72 38.09 4.67
C PHE A 931 15.15 37.83 3.28
N VAL A 932 14.93 36.54 2.97
CA VAL A 932 14.10 36.12 1.84
C VAL A 932 12.91 35.34 2.37
N ARG A 933 11.71 35.93 2.25
CA ARG A 933 10.47 35.43 2.86
C ARG A 933 9.57 34.78 1.82
N ASP A 934 10.02 33.67 1.26
CA ASP A 934 9.32 32.91 0.21
C ASP A 934 8.89 31.50 0.65
N TYR A 935 8.88 31.24 1.97
CA TYR A 935 8.30 30.00 2.50
C TYR A 935 6.82 29.89 2.21
N ASN A 936 6.43 28.73 1.68
CA ASN A 936 5.07 28.37 1.37
C ASN A 936 4.74 27.05 2.08
N PRO A 937 3.85 27.05 3.11
CA PRO A 937 3.48 25.84 3.83
C PRO A 937 2.72 24.81 2.96
N LEU A 938 2.18 25.23 1.80
CA LEU A 938 1.54 24.34 0.84
C LEU A 938 2.53 23.66 -0.11
N GLU A 939 3.79 24.13 -0.15
CA GLU A 939 4.81 23.55 -1.01
C GLU A 939 5.30 22.22 -0.43
N ASP A 940 5.22 21.15 -1.23
CA ASP A 940 5.70 19.84 -0.84
C ASP A 940 7.20 19.70 -1.15
N ALA A 941 8.02 19.79 -0.10
CA ALA A 941 9.48 19.66 -0.19
C ALA A 941 9.97 18.23 -0.48
N THR A 942 9.07 17.23 -0.51
CA THR A 942 9.43 15.82 -0.74
C THR A 942 10.25 15.66 -2.03
N VAL A 943 11.34 14.90 -1.94
CA VAL A 943 12.23 14.66 -3.08
C VAL A 943 11.47 13.93 -4.18
N SER A 944 11.63 14.41 -5.42
CA SER A 944 11.04 13.75 -6.57
C SER A 944 11.83 12.51 -6.97
N ASN A 945 11.12 11.49 -7.46
CA ASN A 945 11.72 10.23 -7.87
C ASN A 945 12.72 10.44 -9.03
N ALA A 946 12.38 11.34 -9.96
CA ALA A 946 13.25 11.71 -11.08
C ALA A 946 14.56 12.39 -10.63
N PHE A 947 14.49 13.23 -9.59
CA PHE A 947 15.68 13.85 -9.00
C PHE A 947 16.60 12.80 -8.36
N GLY A 948 16.07 12.01 -7.41
CA GLY A 948 16.89 11.07 -6.61
C GLY A 948 17.40 9.85 -7.39
N THR A 949 16.73 9.50 -8.50
CA THR A 949 17.01 8.28 -9.25
C THR A 949 17.70 8.53 -10.60
N ALA A 950 17.60 9.74 -11.17
CA ALA A 950 18.23 10.07 -12.44
C ALA A 950 19.07 11.35 -12.39
N ALA A 951 18.44 12.53 -12.27
CA ALA A 951 19.12 13.80 -12.53
C ALA A 951 20.29 14.06 -11.56
N PHE A 952 20.09 13.83 -10.26
CA PHE A 952 21.14 14.09 -9.26
C PHE A 952 22.23 13.02 -9.24
N ARG A 953 22.09 11.93 -10.00
CA ARG A 953 23.13 10.90 -10.14
C ARG A 953 24.14 11.23 -11.23
N TYR A 954 23.98 12.35 -11.93
CA TYR A 954 24.94 12.79 -12.94
C TYR A 954 26.34 13.04 -12.34
N PHE A 955 26.43 13.36 -11.04
CA PHE A 955 27.70 13.44 -10.30
C PHE A 955 28.53 12.16 -10.34
N HIS A 956 27.93 10.99 -10.61
CA HIS A 956 28.68 9.75 -10.77
C HIS A 956 29.68 9.79 -11.95
N ASN A 957 29.45 10.66 -12.93
CA ASN A 957 30.37 10.85 -14.06
C ASN A 957 31.60 11.69 -13.69
N MET A 958 31.64 12.25 -12.47
CA MET A 958 32.76 13.09 -11.98
C MET A 958 33.64 12.34 -10.97
N ILE A 959 33.37 11.05 -10.72
CA ILE A 959 34.12 10.23 -9.77
C ILE A 959 35.51 9.94 -10.32
N VAL A 960 36.54 10.21 -9.51
CA VAL A 960 37.94 9.90 -9.85
C VAL A 960 38.34 8.50 -9.42
N GLY A 961 39.33 7.91 -10.09
CA GLY A 961 39.86 6.61 -9.71
C GLY A 961 40.98 6.61 -8.67
N GLN A 962 41.80 7.67 -8.62
CA GLN A 962 42.94 7.80 -7.71
C GLN A 962 42.79 9.03 -6.81
N LEU A 963 43.08 8.85 -5.51
CA LEU A 963 43.05 9.92 -4.50
C LEU A 963 44.48 10.21 -4.06
N GLY A 964 45.00 11.39 -4.40
CA GLY A 964 46.34 11.82 -4.01
C GLY A 964 46.46 12.19 -2.54
N LEU A 965 47.61 11.93 -1.95
CA LEU A 965 47.99 12.29 -0.58
C LEU A 965 48.87 13.55 -0.60
N TYR A 966 48.27 14.70 -0.27
CA TYR A 966 48.89 16.01 -0.46
C TYR A 966 49.53 16.57 0.82
N GLN A 967 50.82 16.91 0.72
CA GLN A 967 51.52 17.68 1.74
C GLN A 967 51.40 19.18 1.47
N GLU A 968 51.49 20.00 2.52
CA GLU A 968 51.36 21.46 2.43
C GLU A 968 52.38 22.14 1.49
N LYS A 969 53.63 21.61 1.41
CA LYS A 969 54.73 22.25 0.67
C LYS A 969 55.26 21.50 -0.54
N HIS A 970 54.91 20.22 -0.72
CA HIS A 970 55.55 19.34 -1.71
C HIS A 970 54.55 18.74 -2.73
N GLY A 971 53.29 19.17 -2.72
CA GLY A 971 52.25 18.58 -3.57
C GLY A 971 51.94 17.13 -3.17
N SER A 972 51.44 16.33 -4.12
CA SER A 972 51.16 14.91 -3.91
C SER A 972 52.46 14.11 -3.84
N HIS A 973 52.64 13.32 -2.77
CA HIS A 973 53.79 12.42 -2.64
C HIS A 973 53.44 10.95 -2.89
N ASP A 974 52.16 10.57 -2.76
CA ASP A 974 51.66 9.21 -2.92
C ASP A 974 50.16 9.25 -3.26
N SER A 975 49.52 8.12 -3.57
CA SER A 975 48.09 8.05 -3.87
C SER A 975 47.47 6.72 -3.46
N ILE A 976 46.16 6.71 -3.24
CA ILE A 976 45.37 5.49 -3.02
C ILE A 976 44.34 5.32 -4.14
N ARG A 977 44.08 4.07 -4.52
CA ARG A 977 43.04 3.72 -5.49
C ARG A 977 41.67 3.69 -4.80
N LEU A 978 40.66 4.36 -5.34
CA LEU A 978 39.33 4.48 -4.73
C LEU A 978 38.70 3.11 -4.45
N SER A 979 38.71 2.18 -5.43
CA SER A 979 38.05 0.87 -5.27
C SER A 979 38.64 -0.01 -4.16
N ASP A 980 39.89 0.21 -3.75
CA ASP A 980 40.50 -0.52 -2.64
C ASP A 980 39.95 -0.09 -1.27
N TRP A 981 39.33 1.09 -1.20
CA TRP A 981 38.93 1.74 0.05
C TRP A 981 37.43 2.08 0.14
N LEU A 982 36.63 1.70 -0.86
CA LEU A 982 35.17 1.78 -0.76
C LEU A 982 34.67 0.89 0.39
N ARG A 983 33.85 1.45 1.29
CA ARG A 983 33.35 0.81 2.53
C ARG A 983 34.46 0.38 3.50
N ARG A 984 35.64 1.02 3.44
CA ARG A 984 36.81 0.73 4.29
C ARG A 984 37.44 2.02 4.81
N PRO A 985 36.81 2.67 5.80
CA PRO A 985 37.21 4.01 6.22
C PRO A 985 38.48 4.04 7.08
N GLY A 986 38.96 2.87 7.55
CA GLY A 986 40.18 2.75 8.36
C GLY A 986 41.46 3.31 7.71
N VAL A 987 41.46 3.59 6.40
CA VAL A 987 42.56 4.33 5.75
C VAL A 987 42.78 5.72 6.36
N LEU A 988 41.73 6.34 6.91
CA LEU A 988 41.80 7.69 7.48
C LEU A 988 42.62 7.74 8.77
N GLU A 989 42.58 6.68 9.59
CA GLU A 989 43.33 6.59 10.86
C GLU A 989 44.78 6.13 10.65
N GLN A 990 45.17 5.82 9.41
CA GLN A 990 46.54 5.44 9.10
C GLN A 990 47.42 6.68 8.94
N ARG A 991 48.41 6.82 9.83
CA ARG A 991 49.36 7.96 9.83
C ARG A 991 48.58 9.29 9.89
N ASN A 992 48.79 10.18 8.94
CA ASN A 992 48.11 11.47 8.79
C ASN A 992 47.23 11.51 7.54
N ASN A 993 46.67 10.36 7.14
CA ASN A 993 45.93 10.25 5.88
C ASN A 993 44.65 11.10 5.86
N ARG A 994 43.95 11.29 7.00
CA ARG A 994 42.81 12.20 7.06
C ARG A 994 43.18 13.61 6.59
N GLU A 995 44.30 14.13 7.07
CA GLU A 995 44.80 15.47 6.71
C GLU A 995 45.30 15.52 5.27
N LEU A 996 46.03 14.49 4.82
CA LEU A 996 46.57 14.40 3.46
C LEU A 996 45.46 14.28 2.42
N LEU A 997 44.42 13.48 2.68
CA LEU A 997 43.26 13.32 1.82
C LEU A 997 42.35 14.56 1.87
N THR A 998 42.23 15.24 3.01
CA THR A 998 41.51 16.53 3.08
C THR A 998 42.17 17.59 2.19
N ARG A 999 43.50 17.74 2.26
CA ARG A 999 44.25 18.63 1.35
C ARG A 999 44.11 18.18 -0.10
N GLY A 1000 44.21 16.87 -0.35
CA GLY A 1000 44.04 16.31 -1.69
C GLY A 1000 42.66 16.63 -2.25
N MET A 1001 41.60 16.36 -1.50
CA MET A 1001 40.21 16.62 -1.88
C MET A 1001 39.97 18.09 -2.28
N ALA A 1002 40.64 19.03 -1.61
CA ALA A 1002 40.59 20.45 -1.92
C ALA A 1002 41.60 20.91 -2.99
N SER A 1003 42.63 20.13 -3.35
CA SER A 1003 43.70 20.61 -4.26
C SER A 1003 43.76 19.87 -5.59
N GLN A 1004 43.13 18.70 -5.68
CA GLN A 1004 43.18 17.84 -6.85
C GLN A 1004 41.86 17.93 -7.65
N PRO A 1005 41.91 17.87 -8.99
CA PRO A 1005 40.71 17.96 -9.83
C PRO A 1005 39.87 16.68 -9.74
N HIS A 1006 38.55 16.82 -9.86
CA HIS A 1006 37.66 15.69 -10.16
C HIS A 1006 37.67 15.34 -11.65
N ASP A 1007 36.96 14.29 -12.06
CA ASP A 1007 36.78 13.97 -13.48
C ASP A 1007 35.72 14.89 -14.10
N THR A 1008 35.91 15.31 -15.36
CA THR A 1008 34.99 16.19 -16.09
C THR A 1008 33.62 15.53 -16.19
N ALA A 1009 32.55 16.30 -15.96
CA ALA A 1009 31.19 15.82 -16.10
C ALA A 1009 30.83 15.58 -17.58
N ASN A 1010 31.16 14.43 -18.12
CA ASN A 1010 30.94 14.07 -19.53
C ASN A 1010 30.33 12.67 -19.63
N ASN A 1011 30.38 12.04 -20.81
CA ASN A 1011 29.87 10.69 -21.01
C ASN A 1011 30.94 9.59 -20.82
N GLN A 1012 32.06 9.89 -20.16
CA GLN A 1012 33.09 8.91 -19.81
C GLN A 1012 32.98 8.60 -18.31
N LEU A 1013 33.26 7.35 -17.94
CA LEU A 1013 33.43 6.97 -16.53
C LEU A 1013 34.83 6.40 -16.31
N THR A 1014 35.38 6.67 -15.12
CA THR A 1014 36.59 5.99 -14.65
C THR A 1014 36.36 4.47 -14.61
N PRO A 1015 37.39 3.66 -14.95
CA PRO A 1015 37.33 2.21 -14.76
C PRO A 1015 36.90 1.83 -13.33
N GLU A 1016 37.23 2.66 -12.33
CA GLU A 1016 36.88 2.42 -10.93
C GLU A 1016 35.37 2.37 -10.68
N ALA A 1017 34.59 3.21 -11.35
CA ALA A 1017 33.13 3.27 -11.25
C ALA A 1017 32.46 2.26 -12.19
N LYS A 1018 33.13 1.92 -13.29
CA LYS A 1018 32.56 1.07 -14.35
C LYS A 1018 32.80 -0.42 -14.15
N HIS A 1019 33.94 -0.81 -13.57
CA HIS A 1019 34.35 -2.22 -13.48
C HIS A 1019 34.75 -2.66 -12.07
N PHE A 1020 35.02 -1.72 -11.16
CA PHE A 1020 35.63 -2.01 -9.86
C PHE A 1020 34.79 -1.53 -8.66
N LEU A 1021 33.54 -1.07 -8.88
CA LEU A 1021 32.68 -0.59 -7.82
C LEU A 1021 32.43 -1.71 -6.81
N PHE A 1022 32.76 -1.47 -5.54
CA PHE A 1022 32.60 -2.47 -4.45
C PHE A 1022 33.17 -3.86 -4.80
N ARG A 1023 34.31 -3.92 -5.50
CA ARG A 1023 34.98 -5.20 -5.84
C ARG A 1023 35.54 -5.95 -4.64
N ASN A 1024 35.81 -5.26 -3.54
CA ASN A 1024 36.39 -5.83 -2.33
C ASN A 1024 37.77 -6.46 -2.64
N VAL A 1025 37.93 -7.76 -2.35
CA VAL A 1025 39.11 -8.57 -2.70
C VAL A 1025 39.02 -9.22 -4.08
N ASN A 1026 37.88 -9.09 -4.76
CA ASN A 1026 37.70 -9.65 -6.10
C ASN A 1026 38.44 -8.81 -7.16
N PRO A 1027 38.84 -9.43 -8.27
CA PRO A 1027 39.51 -8.72 -9.36
C PRO A 1027 38.61 -7.65 -10.00
N TYR A 1028 37.29 -7.88 -10.03
CA TYR A 1028 36.28 -6.96 -10.57
C TYR A 1028 35.09 -6.83 -9.62
N GLY A 1029 34.31 -5.77 -9.81
CA GLY A 1029 33.14 -5.41 -9.00
C GLY A 1029 31.91 -5.18 -9.87
N ALA A 1030 31.15 -4.14 -9.53
CA ALA A 1030 29.96 -3.74 -10.26
C ALA A 1030 30.20 -2.50 -11.14
N ASP A 1031 29.20 -2.20 -11.96
CA ASP A 1031 29.11 -1.02 -12.83
C ASP A 1031 28.07 -0.04 -12.27
N LEU A 1032 28.54 1.14 -11.83
CA LEU A 1032 27.69 2.17 -11.24
C LEU A 1032 26.66 2.73 -12.22
N LYS A 1033 27.04 2.96 -13.49
CA LYS A 1033 26.13 3.52 -14.49
C LYS A 1033 25.06 2.51 -14.88
N ALA A 1034 25.44 1.24 -15.01
CA ALA A 1034 24.48 0.17 -15.25
C ALA A 1034 23.49 0.04 -14.07
N ILE A 1035 23.95 0.17 -12.83
CA ILE A 1035 23.08 0.22 -11.64
C ILE A 1035 22.13 1.41 -11.68
N ASP A 1036 22.59 2.61 -12.08
CA ASP A 1036 21.71 3.78 -12.19
C ASP A 1036 20.58 3.58 -13.19
N ILE A 1037 20.91 3.09 -14.39
CA ILE A 1037 19.92 2.76 -15.43
C ILE A 1037 18.95 1.69 -14.91
N HIS A 1038 19.47 0.63 -14.30
CA HIS A 1038 18.64 -0.46 -13.80
C HIS A 1038 17.74 0.01 -12.64
N ARG A 1039 18.24 0.89 -11.76
CA ARG A 1039 17.46 1.50 -10.66
C ARG A 1039 16.36 2.42 -11.18
N ALA A 1040 16.59 3.17 -12.24
CA ALA A 1040 15.54 3.96 -12.89
C ALA A 1040 14.37 3.10 -13.40
N ARG A 1041 14.65 1.88 -13.87
CA ARG A 1041 13.63 0.90 -14.27
C ARG A 1041 12.87 0.33 -13.08
N ASP A 1042 13.58 -0.03 -12.00
CA ASP A 1042 12.94 -0.46 -10.74
C ASP A 1042 11.97 0.59 -10.20
N HIS A 1043 12.34 1.86 -10.36
CA HIS A 1043 11.53 3.01 -9.97
C HIS A 1043 10.46 3.41 -10.99
N GLY A 1044 10.36 2.75 -12.14
CA GLY A 1044 9.35 3.03 -13.16
C GLY A 1044 9.36 4.50 -13.60
N LEU A 1045 10.53 5.10 -13.84
CA LEU A 1045 10.59 6.48 -14.32
C LEU A 1045 9.97 6.58 -15.73
N ALA A 1046 9.26 7.69 -16.01
CA ALA A 1046 8.75 8.00 -17.34
C ALA A 1046 9.88 8.18 -18.37
N SER A 1047 9.53 8.20 -19.66
CA SER A 1047 10.54 8.30 -20.73
C SER A 1047 11.26 9.64 -20.70
N TYR A 1048 12.46 9.68 -21.29
CA TYR A 1048 13.17 10.92 -21.53
C TYR A 1048 12.30 11.93 -22.31
N ASN A 1049 11.53 11.46 -23.28
CA ASN A 1049 10.69 12.32 -24.11
C ASN A 1049 9.51 12.94 -23.34
N ASP A 1050 8.96 12.23 -22.35
CA ASP A 1050 7.93 12.79 -21.46
C ASP A 1050 8.52 13.89 -20.57
N PHE A 1051 9.74 13.71 -20.07
CA PHE A 1051 10.45 14.73 -19.29
C PHE A 1051 10.88 15.93 -20.13
N ARG A 1052 11.24 15.74 -21.41
CA ARG A 1052 11.47 16.86 -22.35
C ARG A 1052 10.25 17.76 -22.39
N VAL A 1053 9.06 17.19 -22.61
CA VAL A 1053 7.79 17.92 -22.66
C VAL A 1053 7.49 18.63 -21.34
N LEU A 1054 7.66 17.94 -20.20
CA LEU A 1054 7.51 18.55 -18.87
C LEU A 1054 8.41 19.78 -18.71
N CYS A 1055 9.64 19.71 -19.22
CA CYS A 1055 10.64 20.76 -19.15
C CYS A 1055 10.51 21.83 -20.24
N GLY A 1056 9.42 21.81 -21.03
CA GLY A 1056 9.15 22.81 -22.08
C GLY A 1056 9.98 22.64 -23.35
N LEU A 1057 10.61 21.47 -23.55
CA LEU A 1057 11.25 21.10 -24.81
C LEU A 1057 10.24 20.41 -25.72
N GLU A 1058 10.46 20.48 -27.03
CA GLU A 1058 9.64 19.76 -28.00
C GLU A 1058 9.81 18.24 -27.83
N ARG A 1059 8.70 17.52 -27.96
CA ARG A 1059 8.68 16.06 -28.02
C ARG A 1059 9.37 15.63 -29.32
N ALA A 1060 10.39 14.79 -29.23
CA ALA A 1060 11.01 14.21 -30.41
C ALA A 1060 10.09 13.18 -31.05
N GLU A 1061 9.90 13.22 -32.37
CA GLU A 1061 9.16 12.19 -33.12
C GLU A 1061 10.12 11.26 -33.87
N ARG A 1062 11.31 11.77 -34.20
CA ARG A 1062 12.38 11.05 -34.91
C ARG A 1062 13.71 11.28 -34.22
N TRP A 1063 14.67 10.37 -34.45
CA TRP A 1063 16.00 10.46 -33.87
C TRP A 1063 16.70 11.80 -34.15
N GLN A 1064 16.54 12.37 -35.35
CA GLN A 1064 17.16 13.63 -35.74
C GLN A 1064 16.67 14.83 -34.91
N ASP A 1065 15.47 14.74 -34.34
CA ASP A 1065 14.90 15.81 -33.52
C ASP A 1065 15.66 15.94 -32.18
N LEU A 1066 16.47 14.94 -31.80
CA LEU A 1066 17.34 14.97 -30.62
C LEU A 1066 18.71 15.64 -30.85
N TYR A 1067 19.07 15.98 -32.09
CA TYR A 1067 20.39 16.55 -32.40
C TYR A 1067 20.62 17.97 -31.83
N GLY A 1068 19.55 18.65 -31.41
CA GLY A 1068 19.65 19.95 -30.74
C GLY A 1068 20.23 19.82 -29.33
N GLU A 1069 19.86 18.78 -28.59
CA GLU A 1069 20.22 18.59 -27.19
C GLU A 1069 21.29 17.51 -26.99
N ILE A 1070 21.41 16.52 -27.88
CA ILE A 1070 22.31 15.37 -27.71
C ILE A 1070 23.30 15.27 -28.90
N PRO A 1071 24.59 14.98 -28.66
CA PRO A 1071 25.56 14.78 -29.74
C PRO A 1071 25.09 13.75 -30.76
N ARG A 1072 25.26 14.06 -32.05
CA ARG A 1072 24.83 13.20 -33.18
C ARG A 1072 25.31 11.74 -33.04
N SER A 1073 26.57 11.55 -32.64
CA SER A 1073 27.17 10.23 -32.43
C SER A 1073 26.51 9.43 -31.30
N SER A 1074 25.99 10.09 -30.28
CA SER A 1074 25.25 9.45 -29.18
C SER A 1074 23.83 9.11 -29.60
N VAL A 1075 23.14 10.00 -30.31
CA VAL A 1075 21.81 9.72 -30.89
C VAL A 1075 21.85 8.54 -31.87
N ASP A 1076 22.87 8.48 -32.73
CA ASP A 1076 23.04 7.38 -33.69
C ASP A 1076 23.32 6.03 -32.99
N ARG A 1077 23.81 6.03 -31.75
CA ARG A 1077 23.93 4.83 -30.91
C ARG A 1077 22.64 4.51 -30.16
N LEU A 1078 21.94 5.51 -29.63
CA LEU A 1078 20.61 5.33 -29.01
C LEU A 1078 19.65 4.63 -29.98
N ALA A 1079 19.65 5.05 -31.25
CA ALA A 1079 18.83 4.47 -32.31
C ALA A 1079 19.13 2.98 -32.63
N ARG A 1080 20.25 2.43 -32.13
CA ARG A 1080 20.58 1.00 -32.28
C ARG A 1080 20.02 0.16 -31.14
N TRP A 1081 19.81 0.76 -29.98
CA TRP A 1081 19.38 0.07 -28.76
C TRP A 1081 17.88 0.18 -28.52
N TYR A 1082 17.29 1.31 -28.87
CA TYR A 1082 15.88 1.60 -28.64
C TYR A 1082 15.09 1.59 -29.95
N ASP A 1083 13.85 1.10 -29.91
CA ASP A 1083 12.99 1.00 -31.10
C ASP A 1083 12.49 2.37 -31.56
N THR A 1084 12.10 3.20 -30.61
CA THR A 1084 11.61 4.56 -30.85
C THR A 1084 12.22 5.55 -29.87
N VAL A 1085 12.13 6.85 -30.20
CA VAL A 1085 12.55 7.93 -29.30
C VAL A 1085 11.75 7.97 -27.98
N ASP A 1086 10.54 7.39 -27.97
CA ASP A 1086 9.68 7.27 -26.79
C ASP A 1086 10.08 6.13 -25.83
N ASP A 1087 10.97 5.24 -26.27
CA ASP A 1087 11.50 4.16 -25.44
C ASP A 1087 12.74 4.57 -24.66
N VAL A 1088 13.32 5.73 -24.99
CA VAL A 1088 14.59 6.19 -24.41
C VAL A 1088 14.39 6.58 -22.95
N GLU A 1089 15.21 6.02 -22.07
CA GLU A 1089 15.10 6.17 -20.62
C GLU A 1089 15.69 7.50 -20.14
N LEU A 1090 15.03 8.18 -19.19
CA LEU A 1090 15.49 9.46 -18.62
C LEU A 1090 16.94 9.39 -18.11
N ALA A 1091 17.28 8.33 -17.36
CA ALA A 1091 18.61 8.15 -16.77
C ALA A 1091 19.73 7.96 -17.82
N VAL A 1092 19.36 7.63 -19.06
CA VAL A 1092 20.29 7.45 -20.18
C VAL A 1092 20.44 8.75 -20.95
N ALA A 1093 19.37 9.23 -21.59
CA ALA A 1093 19.48 10.37 -22.50
C ALA A 1093 19.70 11.70 -21.80
N GLY A 1094 19.13 11.91 -20.60
CA GLY A 1094 19.40 13.13 -19.83
C GLY A 1094 20.89 13.28 -19.46
N ALA A 1095 21.63 12.17 -19.32
CA ALA A 1095 23.07 12.17 -19.07
C ALA A 1095 23.92 12.32 -20.35
N LEU A 1096 23.31 12.27 -21.53
CA LEU A 1096 23.98 12.43 -22.83
C LEU A 1096 23.76 13.81 -23.45
N GLU A 1097 22.93 14.65 -22.84
CA GLU A 1097 22.68 16.01 -23.30
C GLU A 1097 23.96 16.88 -23.25
N HIS A 1098 24.08 17.81 -24.20
CA HIS A 1098 25.00 18.92 -24.12
C HIS A 1098 24.70 19.77 -22.89
N HIS A 1099 25.74 20.24 -22.22
CA HIS A 1099 25.57 21.12 -21.07
C HIS A 1099 24.86 22.40 -21.46
N GLN A 1100 23.86 22.78 -20.66
CA GLN A 1100 23.18 24.06 -20.76
C GLN A 1100 24.16 25.17 -20.37
N SER A 1101 24.03 26.34 -21.00
CA SER A 1101 24.89 27.49 -20.70
C SER A 1101 24.94 27.80 -19.19
N GLY A 1102 26.16 27.85 -18.65
CA GLY A 1102 26.43 28.12 -17.23
C GLY A 1102 26.22 26.95 -16.27
N ALA A 1103 25.68 25.81 -16.73
CA ALA A 1103 25.47 24.61 -15.93
C ALA A 1103 26.38 23.46 -16.40
N THR A 1104 26.54 22.43 -15.58
CA THR A 1104 27.30 21.20 -15.94
C THR A 1104 26.37 20.04 -16.29
N VAL A 1105 25.11 20.33 -16.63
CA VAL A 1105 24.08 19.36 -17.01
C VAL A 1105 23.29 19.89 -18.20
N GLY A 1106 22.65 19.00 -18.95
CA GLY A 1106 21.75 19.40 -20.02
C GLY A 1106 20.43 20.00 -19.55
N PRO A 1107 19.64 20.56 -20.48
CA PRO A 1107 18.41 21.28 -20.17
C PRO A 1107 17.38 20.45 -19.39
N THR A 1108 17.25 19.16 -19.67
CA THR A 1108 16.25 18.30 -19.01
C THR A 1108 16.63 18.04 -17.55
N PHE A 1109 17.89 17.69 -17.29
CA PHE A 1109 18.37 17.52 -15.91
C PHE A 1109 18.40 18.86 -15.17
N LEU A 1110 18.80 19.96 -15.81
CA LEU A 1110 18.78 21.28 -15.18
C LEU A 1110 17.37 21.66 -14.71
N CYS A 1111 16.36 21.43 -15.55
CA CYS A 1111 14.95 21.64 -15.21
C CYS A 1111 14.52 20.87 -13.94
N ILE A 1112 14.81 19.57 -13.87
CA ILE A 1112 14.49 18.72 -12.71
C ILE A 1112 15.23 19.20 -11.44
N LEU A 1113 16.49 19.62 -11.58
CA LEU A 1113 17.30 20.12 -10.46
C LEU A 1113 16.78 21.47 -9.93
N LEU A 1114 16.47 22.41 -10.83
CA LEU A 1114 15.89 23.71 -10.48
C LEU A 1114 14.55 23.53 -9.76
N GLU A 1115 13.71 22.64 -10.29
CA GLU A 1115 12.43 22.29 -9.70
C GLU A 1115 12.58 21.76 -8.27
N GLN A 1116 13.47 20.78 -8.06
CA GLN A 1116 13.63 20.16 -6.75
C GLN A 1116 14.24 21.13 -5.73
N PHE A 1117 15.36 21.79 -6.06
CA PHE A 1117 16.02 22.69 -5.09
C PHE A 1117 15.17 23.92 -4.77
N ARG A 1118 14.37 24.42 -5.72
CA ARG A 1118 13.38 25.45 -5.40
C ARG A 1118 12.41 24.97 -4.30
N ARG A 1119 11.79 23.79 -4.46
CA ARG A 1119 10.84 23.24 -3.48
C ARG A 1119 11.49 22.91 -2.15
N THR A 1120 12.71 22.38 -2.16
CA THR A 1120 13.47 22.10 -0.93
C THR A 1120 13.72 23.37 -0.12
N ARG A 1121 13.90 24.52 -0.78
CA ARG A 1121 14.04 25.82 -0.12
C ARG A 1121 12.69 26.41 0.31
N THR A 1122 11.74 26.58 -0.61
CA THR A 1122 10.49 27.29 -0.35
C THR A 1122 9.50 26.47 0.48
N GLY A 1123 9.61 25.14 0.48
CA GLY A 1123 8.82 24.25 1.35
C GLY A 1123 9.43 24.03 2.74
N ASP A 1124 10.57 24.66 3.04
CA ASP A 1124 11.27 24.48 4.31
C ASP A 1124 11.09 25.68 5.25
N ARG A 1125 10.21 25.50 6.25
CA ARG A 1125 9.88 26.51 7.27
C ARG A 1125 11.10 27.06 8.01
N PHE A 1126 12.12 26.21 8.16
CA PHE A 1126 13.31 26.49 8.95
C PHE A 1126 14.53 26.82 8.06
N PHE A 1127 14.34 27.04 6.75
CA PHE A 1127 15.42 27.45 5.85
C PHE A 1127 16.11 28.70 6.38
N PHE A 1128 17.45 28.74 6.32
CA PHE A 1128 18.24 29.71 7.08
C PHE A 1128 17.91 31.20 6.78
N GLU A 1129 17.39 31.51 5.59
CA GLU A 1129 17.03 32.89 5.18
C GLU A 1129 15.59 33.31 5.48
N ASN A 1130 14.72 32.38 5.93
CA ASN A 1130 13.26 32.58 5.92
C ASN A 1130 12.75 33.64 6.92
N GLY A 1131 13.54 34.00 7.94
CA GLY A 1131 13.28 35.16 8.83
C GLY A 1131 11.94 35.19 9.57
N ALA A 1132 11.16 34.08 9.60
CA ALA A 1132 9.93 33.97 10.36
C ALA A 1132 10.19 34.13 11.88
N GLU A 1133 9.16 34.26 12.72
CA GLU A 1133 9.30 34.40 14.20
C GLU A 1133 10.17 33.30 14.87
N ILE A 1134 10.40 32.20 14.17
CA ILE A 1134 11.23 31.04 14.56
C ILE A 1134 12.64 31.01 13.93
N GLY A 1135 12.93 31.85 12.94
CA GLY A 1135 14.15 31.88 12.11
C GLY A 1135 15.34 32.59 12.79
N PHE A 1136 16.47 32.70 12.08
CA PHE A 1136 17.62 33.47 12.59
C PHE A 1136 17.31 34.97 12.53
N ASP A 1137 17.86 35.75 13.46
CA ASP A 1137 17.77 37.20 13.35
C ASP A 1137 18.72 37.78 12.28
N GLY A 1138 18.61 39.07 11.97
CA GLY A 1138 19.41 39.69 10.92
C GLY A 1138 20.92 39.74 11.23
N GLN A 1139 21.34 39.74 12.50
CA GLN A 1139 22.75 39.67 12.88
C GLN A 1139 23.29 38.26 12.67
N GLN A 1140 22.54 37.26 13.15
CA GLN A 1140 22.84 35.84 12.98
C GLN A 1140 22.91 35.45 11.50
N LEU A 1141 21.96 35.90 10.69
CA LEU A 1141 21.92 35.61 9.24
C LEU A 1141 23.14 36.19 8.51
N ARG A 1142 23.60 37.38 8.87
CA ARG A 1142 24.82 37.97 8.29
C ARG A 1142 26.07 37.16 8.61
N GLU A 1143 26.15 36.57 9.79
CA GLU A 1143 27.26 35.67 10.14
C GLU A 1143 27.18 34.35 9.37
N LEU A 1144 26.00 33.74 9.26
CA LEU A 1144 25.83 32.47 8.53
C LEU A 1144 26.19 32.57 7.04
N ARG A 1145 25.95 33.73 6.40
CA ARG A 1145 26.34 33.99 5.00
C ARG A 1145 27.85 34.03 4.77
N LYS A 1146 28.67 34.10 5.82
CA LYS A 1146 30.13 34.01 5.74
C LYS A 1146 30.65 32.58 5.74
N ALA A 1147 29.79 31.59 6.02
CA ALA A 1147 30.20 30.20 6.10
C ALA A 1147 30.76 29.72 4.76
N THR A 1148 31.96 29.13 4.80
CA THR A 1148 32.60 28.51 3.63
C THR A 1148 33.04 27.09 3.98
N ILE A 1149 33.08 26.21 2.98
CA ILE A 1149 33.63 24.87 3.16
C ILE A 1149 35.13 24.91 3.53
N ALA A 1150 35.87 25.92 3.04
CA ALA A 1150 37.28 26.11 3.35
C ALA A 1150 37.51 26.35 4.84
N ARG A 1151 36.76 27.28 5.45
CA ARG A 1151 36.85 27.56 6.89
C ARG A 1151 36.39 26.35 7.71
N LEU A 1152 35.31 25.69 7.29
CA LEU A 1152 34.80 24.49 7.96
C LEU A 1152 35.85 23.37 8.02
N LEU A 1153 36.62 23.14 6.94
CA LEU A 1153 37.72 22.19 6.94
C LEU A 1153 38.87 22.62 7.87
N CYS A 1154 39.27 23.89 7.83
CA CYS A 1154 40.31 24.46 8.70
C CYS A 1154 40.01 24.30 10.19
N ASP A 1155 38.77 24.60 10.60
CA ASP A 1155 38.36 24.54 12.01
C ASP A 1155 38.34 23.11 12.57
N ASN A 1156 38.18 22.11 11.69
CA ASN A 1156 37.83 20.74 12.10
C ASN A 1156 38.81 19.67 11.61
N THR A 1157 39.92 20.06 10.98
CA THR A 1157 40.97 19.13 10.54
C THR A 1157 42.30 19.53 11.15
N GLU A 1158 42.80 18.71 12.08
CA GLU A 1158 44.05 19.01 12.80
C GLU A 1158 45.25 19.15 11.84
N GLY A 1159 46.13 20.12 12.06
CA GLY A 1159 47.32 20.34 11.23
C GLY A 1159 47.04 20.93 9.84
N LEU A 1160 45.79 21.31 9.54
CA LEU A 1160 45.44 22.09 8.36
C LEU A 1160 45.63 23.59 8.66
N THR A 1161 46.76 24.15 8.21
CA THR A 1161 47.17 25.53 8.50
C THR A 1161 46.88 26.52 7.37
N ARG A 1162 46.71 26.00 6.14
CA ARG A 1162 46.46 26.79 4.94
C ARG A 1162 45.41 26.13 4.06
N MET A 1163 44.56 26.95 3.46
CA MET A 1163 43.50 26.54 2.55
C MET A 1163 43.15 27.71 1.61
N GLN A 1164 42.75 27.42 0.38
CA GLN A 1164 42.28 28.46 -0.53
C GLN A 1164 40.87 28.96 -0.13
N PRO A 1165 40.51 30.22 -0.41
CA PRO A 1165 39.22 30.78 -0.05
C PRO A 1165 38.01 29.97 -0.55
N ASN A 1166 38.06 29.46 -1.78
CA ASN A 1166 37.03 28.58 -2.34
C ASN A 1166 37.61 27.19 -2.59
N ALA A 1167 37.36 26.27 -1.65
CA ALA A 1167 37.88 24.92 -1.73
C ALA A 1167 37.29 24.09 -2.88
N PHE A 1168 36.14 24.48 -3.45
CA PHE A 1168 35.54 23.81 -4.60
C PHE A 1168 36.27 24.07 -5.91
N LEU A 1169 37.07 25.14 -5.98
CA LEU A 1169 37.86 25.52 -7.14
C LEU A 1169 39.32 25.15 -6.93
N LEU A 1170 40.00 24.83 -8.03
CA LEU A 1170 41.43 24.58 -8.01
C LEU A 1170 42.19 25.82 -7.49
N PRO A 1171 43.33 25.61 -6.81
CA PRO A 1171 44.24 26.71 -6.48
C PRO A 1171 44.77 27.36 -7.77
N GLU A 1172 44.50 28.64 -7.97
CA GLU A 1172 44.96 29.43 -9.12
C GLU A 1172 45.71 30.68 -8.66
N ASP A 1173 46.70 31.11 -9.45
CA ASP A 1173 47.47 32.33 -9.21
C ASP A 1173 46.53 33.56 -9.18
N GLY A 1174 46.49 34.27 -8.05
CA GLY A 1174 45.66 35.47 -7.86
C GLY A 1174 44.55 35.28 -6.84
N SER A 1175 43.31 35.01 -7.28
CA SER A 1175 42.10 35.14 -6.45
C SER A 1175 41.74 33.93 -5.58
N ASN A 1176 42.34 32.75 -5.81
CA ASN A 1176 42.06 31.52 -5.05
C ASN A 1176 43.34 30.83 -4.55
N VAL A 1177 44.34 31.61 -4.15
CA VAL A 1177 45.61 31.10 -3.61
C VAL A 1177 45.41 30.60 -2.17
N PRO A 1178 46.07 29.51 -1.72
CA PRO A 1178 46.03 29.09 -0.33
C PRO A 1178 46.54 30.16 0.64
N VAL A 1179 45.66 30.60 1.55
CA VAL A 1179 45.96 31.57 2.63
C VAL A 1179 46.06 30.87 3.97
N ALA A 1180 46.51 31.56 5.02
CA ALA A 1180 46.45 30.99 6.38
C ALA A 1180 44.98 30.81 6.80
N CYS A 1181 44.65 29.73 7.52
CA CYS A 1181 43.27 29.45 7.95
C CYS A 1181 42.66 30.59 8.79
N GLU A 1182 43.48 31.33 9.55
CA GLU A 1182 43.08 32.50 10.34
C GLU A 1182 42.63 33.70 9.49
N GLU A 1183 43.04 33.76 8.22
CA GLU A 1183 42.66 34.82 7.27
C GLU A 1183 41.30 34.52 6.59
N LEU A 1184 40.80 33.29 6.71
CA LEU A 1184 39.51 32.90 6.15
C LEU A 1184 38.35 33.46 7.00
N PRO A 1185 37.24 33.87 6.36
CA PRO A 1185 36.10 34.42 7.07
C PRO A 1185 35.50 33.39 8.03
N GLU A 1186 35.34 33.80 9.29
CA GLU A 1186 34.76 33.01 10.37
C GLU A 1186 33.32 33.44 10.65
N VAL A 1187 32.47 32.47 11.03
CA VAL A 1187 31.12 32.72 11.54
C VAL A 1187 31.23 33.03 13.03
N LEU A 1188 31.05 34.30 13.41
CA LEU A 1188 31.17 34.71 14.80
C LEU A 1188 29.89 34.39 15.59
N LEU A 1189 30.03 33.86 16.80
CA LEU A 1189 28.90 33.44 17.64
C LEU A 1189 28.40 34.50 18.61
N ASP A 1190 28.99 35.70 18.63
CA ASP A 1190 28.52 36.81 19.47
C ASP A 1190 27.02 37.12 19.31
N PRO A 1191 26.40 37.06 18.11
CA PRO A 1191 24.95 37.23 17.94
C PRO A 1191 24.06 36.18 18.62
N TRP A 1192 24.62 35.08 19.14
CA TRP A 1192 23.88 34.05 19.90
C TRP A 1192 23.99 34.23 21.42
N ARG A 1193 24.65 35.30 21.90
CA ARG A 1193 24.73 35.60 23.35
C ARG A 1193 23.39 36.11 23.86
N VAL A 1194 22.80 35.41 24.82
CA VAL A 1194 21.61 35.85 25.57
C VAL A 1194 22.06 36.83 26.66
N ARG A 1195 21.43 38.00 26.73
CA ARG A 1195 21.73 39.02 27.75
C ARG A 1195 21.02 38.77 29.07
#